data_AF-A0A3D8JNJ5-F1
#
_entry.id   AF-A0A3D8JNJ5-F1
#
_cell.length_a   1.000
_cell.length_b   1.000
_cell.length_c   1.000
_cell.angle_alpha   90.00
_cell.angle_beta   90.00
_cell.angle_gamma   90.00
#
_symmetry.space_group_name_H-M   'P 1'
#
loop_
_entity.id
_entity.type
_entity.pdbx_description
1 polymer ?
#
loop_
_entity_poly.entity_id
_entity_poly.type
_entity_poly.pdbx_seq_one_letter_code
_entity_poly.pdbx_strand_id
1 'polypeptide(L)'
;MKASAANADAQILMMGYSPTGGGHTDRLLNVVHKSVDEGTLKPGSTVVMHIPEQWMGRDRPRSLDTLATKLKANGIHVIVAQADKSVYGYLDARTGGSDDAKIIERFATYPKRNDSPAPRLLANDRRQQINGATIGSITEARSYSSDGESFKRIPVISAKQLMTSVHNTIGGAAFGSKVRVLTDMDPYLQKAAKNLGVPDEHRVDQQNHAILLNAENPELDMVPEKSLLAKVLGGTGEHVSHIELGAKNTLSEMVNSAQTFGITPGMTKEQARNRVVDYVLEHGKRAEVPDAGNLNAPNFEGIIVNPDLRSASEVKNVVYVYAHKNTNRIAQQINEAVRNDKQGYEETLFIFCGAKAIHGANALHAGYLADGDGVTVAGAGTTGEFAYLHKAGGSKANLMVFPIAGHNEQAANVDYLERDEATHQHVQAHVVDDMFSNNLDAYIRKTSSEAGQKYTAEAGTMEKMMGAIADPSSYVQQTHDLLAGRTGAGSAEMATSKRLSQEEETLRQSGLLKANLHVIKMVFQGLEHLENAIEPPAGGSDGRSRSTSRVRATPISIKLTAKDDENSHRFDNFGQFVHALKDNDWLTRNMGNGQQRLHAGNVVLLSEARTLFDNAAYSEPDVLRRNIARLKEHYGEALTTGF
;
A
#
# COMPACT_ATOMS: atom_id res chain seq x y z
N MET A 1 -4.32 13.94 -27.84
CA MET A 1 -2.83 13.95 -27.87
C MET A 1 -2.22 14.95 -28.85
N LYS A 2 -2.22 14.76 -30.18
CA LYS A 2 -1.62 15.77 -31.10
C LYS A 2 -2.19 17.19 -30.91
N ALA A 3 -3.51 17.29 -30.73
CA ALA A 3 -4.18 18.55 -30.42
C ALA A 3 -3.69 19.16 -29.09
N SER A 4 -3.56 18.37 -28.02
CA SER A 4 -3.02 18.82 -26.73
C SER A 4 -1.56 19.25 -26.83
N ALA A 5 -0.75 18.55 -27.64
CA ALA A 5 0.65 18.91 -27.87
C ALA A 5 0.79 20.24 -28.64
N ALA A 6 -0.12 20.52 -29.57
CA ALA A 6 -0.14 21.75 -30.36
C ALA A 6 -0.71 22.95 -29.60
N ASN A 7 -1.53 22.73 -28.57
CA ASN A 7 -2.11 23.79 -27.76
C ASN A 7 -1.09 24.31 -26.73
N ALA A 8 -0.83 25.62 -26.75
CA ALA A 8 0.16 26.28 -25.90
C ALA A 8 -0.11 26.09 -24.39
N ASP A 9 -1.38 26.07 -24.00
CA ASP A 9 -1.85 25.99 -22.61
C ASP A 9 -2.15 24.56 -22.13
N ALA A 10 -2.22 23.60 -23.04
CA ALA A 10 -2.55 22.22 -22.71
C ALA A 10 -1.32 21.42 -22.27
N GLN A 11 -1.58 20.35 -21.52
CA GLN A 11 -0.59 19.36 -21.07
C GLN A 11 -1.04 17.94 -21.40
N ILE A 12 -0.11 16.99 -21.30
CA ILE A 12 -0.40 15.56 -21.34
C ILE A 12 0.04 14.96 -20.00
N LEU A 13 -0.91 14.67 -19.13
CA LEU A 13 -0.65 14.05 -17.83
C LEU A 13 -0.74 12.54 -17.95
N MET A 14 0.37 11.86 -17.67
CA MET A 14 0.42 10.41 -17.49
C MET A 14 0.21 10.13 -16.00
N MET A 15 -0.75 9.27 -15.68
CA MET A 15 -0.98 8.85 -14.30
C MET A 15 -0.95 7.33 -14.17
N GLY A 16 -0.31 6.84 -13.12
CA GLY A 16 -0.23 5.42 -12.78
C GLY A 16 -0.13 5.23 -11.27
N TYR A 17 -0.59 4.09 -10.77
CA TYR A 17 -0.55 3.80 -9.34
C TYR A 17 -0.36 2.32 -9.09
N SER A 18 0.27 2.01 -7.97
CA SER A 18 0.35 0.65 -7.42
C SER A 18 -0.89 0.39 -6.56
N PRO A 19 -1.67 -0.68 -6.80
CA PRO A 19 -2.79 -1.04 -5.96
C PRO A 19 -2.27 -1.66 -4.67
N THR A 20 -1.94 -0.80 -3.72
CA THR A 20 -1.72 -1.15 -2.32
C THR A 20 -3.05 -0.91 -1.61
N GLY A 21 -3.49 -1.82 -0.74
CA GLY A 21 -4.60 -1.49 0.14
C GLY A 21 -4.28 -0.21 0.93
N GLY A 22 -5.27 0.61 1.27
CA GLY A 22 -5.04 1.76 2.18
C GLY A 22 -5.34 3.17 1.64
N GLY A 23 -6.00 3.33 0.49
CA GLY A 23 -6.47 4.66 0.05
C GLY A 23 -5.43 5.54 -0.67
N HIS A 24 -4.24 5.02 -0.97
CA HIS A 24 -3.22 5.74 -1.75
C HIS A 24 -3.73 6.12 -3.16
N THR A 25 -4.48 5.21 -3.80
CA THR A 25 -5.11 5.47 -5.09
C THR A 25 -5.99 6.71 -5.07
N ASP A 26 -6.84 6.89 -4.05
CA ASP A 26 -7.75 8.05 -3.99
C ASP A 26 -6.98 9.37 -3.85
N ARG A 27 -5.82 9.36 -3.18
CA ARG A 27 -4.96 10.54 -3.07
C ARG A 27 -4.41 10.99 -4.41
N LEU A 28 -3.91 10.06 -5.23
CA LEU A 28 -3.44 10.36 -6.58
C LEU A 28 -4.57 10.93 -7.45
N LEU A 29 -5.78 10.37 -7.34
CA LEU A 29 -6.95 10.91 -8.02
C LEU A 29 -7.32 12.32 -7.53
N ASN A 30 -7.21 12.57 -6.22
CA ASN A 30 -7.47 13.87 -5.62
C ASN A 30 -6.48 14.95 -6.08
N VAL A 31 -5.22 14.61 -6.36
CA VAL A 31 -4.25 15.53 -6.97
C VAL A 31 -4.73 15.96 -8.35
N VAL A 32 -5.22 15.03 -9.17
CA VAL A 32 -5.76 15.36 -10.51
C VAL A 32 -7.04 16.20 -10.38
N HIS A 33 -7.94 15.87 -9.45
CA HIS A 33 -9.11 16.71 -9.15
C HIS A 33 -8.70 18.15 -8.81
N LYS A 34 -7.71 18.31 -7.93
CA LYS A 34 -7.18 19.60 -7.53
C LYS A 34 -6.53 20.36 -8.67
N SER A 35 -5.80 19.68 -9.56
CA SER A 35 -5.24 20.31 -10.76
C SER A 35 -6.30 20.89 -11.70
N VAL A 36 -7.47 20.24 -11.79
CA VAL A 36 -8.61 20.78 -12.54
C VAL A 36 -9.20 21.98 -11.82
N ASP A 37 -9.45 21.86 -10.50
CA ASP A 37 -10.08 22.91 -9.70
C ASP A 37 -9.24 24.20 -9.62
N GLU A 38 -7.91 24.07 -9.60
CA GLU A 38 -6.97 25.19 -9.61
C GLU A 38 -6.53 25.64 -11.01
N GLY A 39 -7.05 25.01 -12.07
CA GLY A 39 -6.76 25.36 -13.45
C GLY A 39 -5.30 25.12 -13.89
N THR A 40 -4.53 24.30 -13.17
CA THR A 40 -3.20 23.85 -13.61
C THR A 40 -3.30 22.80 -14.70
N LEU A 41 -4.39 22.02 -14.71
CA LEU A 41 -4.77 21.14 -15.81
C LEU A 41 -5.94 21.77 -16.60
N LYS A 42 -5.61 22.44 -17.71
CA LYS A 42 -6.53 23.27 -18.48
C LYS A 42 -7.34 22.49 -19.54
N PRO A 43 -8.48 23.03 -20.03
CA PRO A 43 -9.21 22.48 -21.17
C PRO A 43 -8.31 22.26 -22.40
N GLY A 44 -8.56 21.19 -23.15
CA GLY A 44 -7.73 20.77 -24.29
C GLY A 44 -6.53 19.89 -23.91
N SER A 45 -6.26 19.71 -22.61
CA SER A 45 -5.28 18.74 -22.11
C SER A 45 -5.71 17.29 -22.37
N THR A 46 -4.77 16.36 -22.26
CA THR A 46 -5.04 14.92 -22.25
C THR A 46 -4.58 14.31 -20.92
N VAL A 47 -5.40 13.49 -20.28
CA VAL A 47 -5.00 12.60 -19.18
C VAL A 47 -4.96 11.17 -19.70
N VAL A 48 -3.85 10.48 -19.47
CA VAL A 48 -3.71 9.04 -19.75
C VAL A 48 -3.69 8.30 -18.43
N MET A 49 -4.75 7.54 -18.17
CA MET A 49 -4.90 6.66 -17.01
C MET A 49 -4.26 5.31 -17.33
N HIS A 50 -3.04 5.08 -16.85
CA HIS A 50 -2.31 3.82 -16.94
C HIS A 50 -2.52 3.02 -15.66
N ILE A 51 -3.60 2.25 -15.62
CA ILE A 51 -4.12 1.67 -14.38
C ILE A 51 -3.76 0.19 -14.23
N PRO A 52 -3.63 -0.33 -12.99
CA PRO A 52 -3.34 -1.73 -12.76
C PRO A 52 -4.46 -2.66 -13.27
N GLU A 53 -4.14 -3.95 -13.31
CA GLU A 53 -5.13 -4.99 -13.59
C GLU A 53 -6.17 -5.08 -12.46
N GLN A 54 -7.31 -5.70 -12.74
CA GLN A 54 -8.31 -5.96 -11.71
C GLN A 54 -7.73 -6.89 -10.65
N TRP A 55 -7.72 -6.43 -9.40
CA TRP A 55 -7.12 -7.17 -8.30
C TRP A 55 -8.08 -8.22 -7.74
N MET A 56 -7.70 -9.50 -7.80
CA MET A 56 -8.48 -10.63 -7.24
C MET A 56 -9.96 -10.64 -7.68
N GLY A 57 -10.22 -10.28 -8.94
CA GLY A 57 -11.57 -10.19 -9.48
C GLY A 57 -12.45 -9.10 -8.85
N ARG A 58 -11.88 -8.16 -8.09
CA ARG A 58 -12.58 -6.98 -7.58
C ARG A 58 -12.72 -5.93 -8.68
N ASP A 59 -13.86 -5.26 -8.67
CA ASP A 59 -14.08 -4.10 -9.52
C ASP A 59 -13.09 -2.99 -9.18
N ARG A 60 -12.76 -2.19 -10.20
CA ARG A 60 -11.94 -0.99 -10.02
C ARG A 60 -12.71 0.06 -9.21
N PRO A 61 -12.02 0.95 -8.47
CA PRO A 61 -12.68 2.00 -7.69
C PRO A 61 -13.59 2.89 -8.53
N ARG A 62 -14.77 3.23 -7.99
CA ARG A 62 -15.71 4.18 -8.63
C ARG A 62 -15.14 5.60 -8.75
N SER A 63 -14.15 5.94 -7.93
CA SER A 63 -13.44 7.23 -7.97
C SER A 63 -12.74 7.46 -9.33
N LEU A 64 -12.30 6.41 -10.03
CA LEU A 64 -11.74 6.53 -11.39
C LEU A 64 -12.77 7.06 -12.40
N ASP A 65 -14.00 6.53 -12.37
CA ASP A 65 -15.08 6.97 -13.27
C ASP A 65 -15.56 8.38 -12.92
N THR A 66 -15.61 8.68 -11.62
CA THR A 66 -15.93 10.03 -11.11
C THR A 66 -14.92 11.07 -11.63
N LEU A 67 -13.62 10.77 -11.53
CA LEU A 67 -12.56 11.63 -12.04
C LEU A 67 -12.64 11.78 -13.56
N ALA A 68 -12.78 10.66 -14.29
CA ALA A 68 -12.84 10.68 -15.76
C ALA A 68 -14.04 11.51 -16.28
N THR A 69 -15.18 11.41 -15.62
CA THR A 69 -16.36 12.24 -15.91
C THR A 69 -16.08 13.72 -15.66
N LYS A 70 -15.48 14.08 -14.52
CA LYS A 70 -15.11 15.48 -14.21
C LYS A 70 -14.12 16.04 -15.23
N LEU A 71 -13.09 15.28 -15.61
CA LEU A 71 -12.10 15.67 -16.62
C LEU A 71 -12.77 15.97 -17.96
N LYS A 72 -13.63 15.06 -18.43
CA LYS A 72 -14.38 15.23 -19.68
C LYS A 72 -15.30 16.45 -19.64
N ALA A 73 -16.01 16.67 -18.54
CA ALA A 73 -16.87 17.84 -18.35
C ALA A 73 -16.09 19.17 -18.41
N ASN A 74 -14.80 19.15 -18.05
CA ASN A 74 -13.89 20.30 -18.13
C ASN A 74 -13.12 20.37 -19.47
N GLY A 75 -13.55 19.63 -20.50
CA GLY A 75 -12.92 19.66 -21.82
C GLY A 75 -11.53 19.02 -21.87
N ILE A 76 -11.21 18.13 -20.92
CA ILE A 76 -9.96 17.37 -20.87
C ILE A 76 -10.21 15.97 -21.45
N HIS A 77 -9.39 15.57 -22.41
CA HIS A 77 -9.50 14.26 -23.06
C HIS A 77 -8.94 13.17 -22.15
N VAL A 78 -9.65 12.06 -21.97
CA VAL A 78 -9.20 10.95 -21.10
C VAL A 78 -8.96 9.70 -21.95
N ILE A 79 -7.79 9.09 -21.79
CA ILE A 79 -7.41 7.82 -22.40
C ILE A 79 -7.15 6.82 -21.29
N VAL A 80 -7.64 5.59 -21.45
CA VAL A 80 -7.52 4.53 -20.45
C VAL A 80 -6.78 3.34 -21.05
N ALA A 81 -5.75 2.89 -20.35
CA ALA A 81 -4.98 1.71 -20.69
C ALA A 81 -4.60 0.93 -19.42
N GLN A 82 -4.51 -0.38 -19.51
CA GLN A 82 -4.09 -1.24 -18.41
C GLN A 82 -2.57 -1.43 -18.45
N ALA A 83 -1.92 -1.36 -17.30
CA ALA A 83 -0.52 -1.68 -17.16
C ALA A 83 -0.28 -3.19 -17.23
N ASP A 84 0.72 -3.61 -18.04
CA ASP A 84 1.23 -4.98 -18.02
C ASP A 84 2.03 -5.29 -16.75
N LYS A 85 2.51 -4.22 -16.10
CA LYS A 85 3.29 -4.24 -14.87
C LYS A 85 2.70 -3.30 -13.84
N SER A 86 2.40 -3.83 -12.67
CA SER A 86 2.20 -2.99 -11.49
C SER A 86 2.85 -3.65 -10.28
N VAL A 87 3.16 -2.86 -9.26
CA VAL A 87 3.54 -3.39 -7.95
C VAL A 87 2.26 -3.49 -7.15
N TYR A 88 2.04 -4.62 -6.49
CA TYR A 88 0.81 -4.90 -5.76
C TYR A 88 1.17 -5.18 -4.32
N GLY A 89 0.48 -4.57 -3.37
CA GLY A 89 0.47 -5.05 -1.98
C GLY A 89 -0.52 -6.21 -1.85
N TYR A 90 -0.19 -7.27 -1.11
CA TYR A 90 -1.18 -8.30 -0.80
C TYR A 90 -1.75 -8.05 0.58
N LEU A 91 -3.03 -8.36 0.76
CA LEU A 91 -3.54 -8.65 2.10
C LEU A 91 -4.06 -10.06 1.99
N ASP A 92 -3.39 -10.99 2.67
CA ASP A 92 -3.85 -12.37 2.77
C ASP A 92 -5.30 -12.38 3.23
N ALA A 93 -6.15 -13.20 2.62
CA ALA A 93 -7.59 -13.21 2.88
C ALA A 93 -7.96 -13.91 4.20
N ARG A 94 -7.06 -14.69 4.81
CA ARG A 94 -7.24 -15.36 6.12
C ARG A 94 -6.60 -14.62 7.29
N THR A 95 -5.31 -14.29 7.22
CA THR A 95 -4.55 -13.67 8.34
C THR A 95 -4.67 -12.15 8.35
N GLY A 96 -4.78 -11.54 7.16
CA GLY A 96 -4.79 -10.09 7.01
C GLY A 96 -3.40 -9.50 7.02
N GLY A 97 -2.40 -10.37 7.19
CA GLY A 97 -1.00 -10.13 6.86
C GLY A 97 -0.86 -9.67 5.43
N SER A 98 0.01 -8.70 5.18
CA SER A 98 0.64 -8.60 3.87
C SER A 98 1.76 -9.64 3.84
N ASP A 99 1.39 -10.92 3.72
CA ASP A 99 2.39 -11.99 3.57
C ASP A 99 3.07 -11.78 2.21
N ASP A 100 4.12 -10.96 2.24
CA ASP A 100 4.79 -10.33 1.11
C ASP A 100 5.45 -11.32 0.15
N ALA A 101 5.49 -12.60 0.53
CA ALA A 101 5.90 -13.71 -0.31
C ALA A 101 5.23 -13.70 -1.69
N LYS A 102 3.95 -13.32 -1.79
CA LYS A 102 3.25 -13.24 -3.09
C LYS A 102 3.70 -12.05 -3.95
N ILE A 103 4.10 -10.93 -3.34
CA ILE A 103 4.73 -9.79 -4.03
C ILE A 103 6.07 -10.25 -4.59
N ILE A 104 6.87 -10.91 -3.75
CA ILE A 104 8.19 -11.42 -4.10
C ILE A 104 8.08 -12.45 -5.23
N GLU A 105 7.13 -13.39 -5.13
CA GLU A 105 6.88 -14.40 -6.17
C GLU A 105 6.47 -13.77 -7.49
N ARG A 106 5.52 -12.82 -7.48
CA ARG A 106 5.11 -12.10 -8.68
C ARG A 106 6.27 -11.30 -9.28
N PHE A 107 7.02 -10.60 -8.44
CA PHE A 107 8.20 -9.86 -8.85
C PHE A 107 9.24 -10.78 -9.49
N ALA A 108 9.50 -11.93 -8.86
CA ALA A 108 10.48 -12.91 -9.27
C ALA A 108 10.11 -13.58 -10.60
N THR A 109 8.83 -13.84 -10.83
CA THR A 109 8.31 -14.54 -12.01
C THR A 109 7.90 -13.59 -13.14
N TYR A 110 7.82 -12.28 -12.89
CA TYR A 110 7.52 -11.27 -13.91
C TYR A 110 8.32 -11.39 -15.23
N PRO A 111 9.63 -11.73 -15.22
CA PRO A 111 10.39 -11.97 -16.44
C PRO A 111 9.77 -13.04 -17.36
N LYS A 112 9.06 -14.04 -16.80
CA LYS A 112 8.41 -15.14 -17.53
C LYS A 112 6.98 -14.85 -17.99
N ARG A 113 6.43 -13.65 -17.74
CA ARG A 113 5.00 -13.34 -18.01
C ARG A 113 4.56 -13.53 -19.47
N ASN A 114 5.49 -13.50 -20.41
CA ASN A 114 5.22 -13.70 -21.84
C ASN A 114 5.29 -15.19 -22.25
N ASP A 115 5.86 -16.06 -21.41
CA ASP A 115 6.08 -17.49 -21.70
C ASP A 115 4.83 -18.34 -21.44
N SER A 116 3.80 -17.77 -20.82
CA SER A 116 2.53 -18.47 -20.57
C SER A 116 1.36 -17.63 -21.09
N PRO A 117 0.38 -18.25 -21.80
CA PRO A 117 -0.85 -17.58 -22.25
C PRO A 117 -1.75 -17.05 -21.11
N ALA A 118 -1.41 -17.33 -19.85
CA ALA A 118 -1.97 -16.72 -18.65
C ALA A 118 -0.96 -16.93 -17.50
N PRO A 119 -0.83 -16.03 -16.53
CA PRO A 119 -0.09 -16.31 -15.30
C PRO A 119 -0.73 -17.51 -14.60
N ARG A 120 -0.12 -18.70 -14.69
CA ARG A 120 -0.61 -19.93 -14.02
C ARG A 120 -0.58 -19.83 -12.50
N LEU A 121 0.14 -18.87 -11.94
CA LEU A 121 0.20 -18.60 -10.50
C LEU A 121 -1.17 -18.25 -9.88
N LEU A 122 -2.19 -17.98 -10.70
CA LEU A 122 -3.58 -17.75 -10.26
C LEU A 122 -4.57 -18.74 -10.91
N ALA A 123 -4.11 -19.89 -11.41
CA ALA A 123 -4.95 -20.88 -12.12
C ALA A 123 -6.09 -21.49 -11.28
N ASN A 124 -6.06 -21.34 -9.95
CA ASN A 124 -7.20 -21.70 -9.09
C ASN A 124 -8.30 -20.62 -9.07
N ASP A 125 -8.05 -19.45 -9.66
CA ASP A 125 -8.98 -18.33 -9.72
C ASP A 125 -9.34 -18.06 -11.19
N ARG A 126 -10.13 -18.97 -11.78
CA ARG A 126 -10.62 -18.94 -13.18
C ARG A 126 -11.33 -17.63 -13.58
N ARG A 127 -11.51 -16.68 -12.65
CA ARG A 127 -12.12 -15.35 -12.87
C ARG A 127 -11.11 -14.28 -13.30
N GLN A 128 -9.81 -14.55 -13.27
CA GLN A 128 -8.77 -13.57 -13.62
C GLN A 128 -8.34 -13.61 -15.10
N GLN A 129 -9.24 -14.00 -16.01
CA GLN A 129 -8.96 -13.91 -17.44
C GLN A 129 -8.77 -12.45 -17.85
N ILE A 130 -7.54 -12.14 -18.26
CA ILE A 130 -7.09 -10.90 -18.88
C ILE A 130 -8.00 -10.60 -20.08
N ASN A 131 -8.95 -9.68 -19.93
CA ASN A 131 -9.96 -9.39 -20.97
C ASN A 131 -9.57 -8.23 -21.91
N GLY A 132 -8.30 -7.79 -21.90
CA GLY A 132 -7.78 -6.72 -22.76
C GLY A 132 -6.80 -7.24 -23.80
N ALA A 133 -6.93 -6.82 -25.06
CA ALA A 133 -5.91 -7.07 -26.07
C ALA A 133 -4.61 -6.31 -25.71
N THR A 134 -3.46 -6.97 -25.81
CA THR A 134 -2.16 -6.31 -25.72
C THR A 134 -1.96 -5.44 -26.96
N ILE A 135 -1.71 -4.15 -26.77
CA ILE A 135 -1.55 -3.16 -27.83
C ILE A 135 -0.11 -2.64 -27.91
N GLY A 136 0.33 -2.27 -29.11
CA GLY A 136 1.66 -1.73 -29.36
C GLY A 136 1.69 -0.20 -29.36
N SER A 137 0.54 0.44 -29.59
CA SER A 137 0.40 1.89 -29.71
C SER A 137 -0.70 2.46 -28.82
N ILE A 138 -0.45 3.65 -28.26
CA ILE A 138 -1.45 4.42 -27.51
C ILE A 138 -2.65 4.83 -28.37
N THR A 139 -2.51 4.81 -29.71
CA THR A 139 -3.62 5.10 -30.63
C THR A 139 -4.69 4.00 -30.66
N GLU A 140 -4.33 2.79 -30.21
CA GLU A 140 -5.22 1.64 -30.06
C GLU A 140 -5.88 1.61 -28.66
N ALA A 141 -5.46 2.50 -27.75
CA ALA A 141 -6.03 2.59 -26.42
C ALA A 141 -7.43 3.21 -26.47
N ARG A 142 -8.19 2.98 -25.39
CA ARG A 142 -9.59 3.41 -25.33
C ARG A 142 -9.69 4.86 -24.86
N SER A 143 -10.35 5.71 -25.62
CA SER A 143 -10.85 6.99 -25.11
C SER A 143 -12.02 6.76 -24.17
N TYR A 144 -12.06 7.49 -23.05
CA TYR A 144 -13.13 7.36 -22.08
C TYR A 144 -14.49 7.81 -22.64
N SER A 145 -15.48 6.92 -22.51
CA SER A 145 -16.90 7.16 -22.71
C SER A 145 -17.64 7.04 -21.38
N SER A 146 -18.66 7.88 -21.21
CA SER A 146 -19.54 7.92 -20.02
C SER A 146 -20.57 6.79 -20.01
N ASP A 147 -20.35 5.73 -20.80
CA ASP A 147 -21.23 4.57 -20.97
C ASP A 147 -21.01 3.48 -19.90
N GLY A 148 -20.09 3.71 -18.95
CA GLY A 148 -19.74 2.77 -17.89
C GLY A 148 -18.93 1.55 -18.36
N GLU A 149 -18.57 1.48 -19.65
CA GLU A 149 -17.84 0.34 -20.21
C GLU A 149 -16.32 0.58 -20.26
N SER A 150 -15.89 1.85 -20.16
CA SER A 150 -14.49 2.28 -20.31
C SER A 150 -13.49 1.57 -19.42
N PHE A 151 -13.92 1.09 -18.24
CA PHE A 151 -13.05 0.42 -17.26
C PHE A 151 -13.22 -1.10 -17.16
N LYS A 152 -14.10 -1.73 -17.97
CA LYS A 152 -14.38 -3.18 -17.91
C LYS A 152 -13.44 -4.02 -18.78
N ARG A 153 -13.14 -3.57 -20.01
CA ARG A 153 -12.22 -4.24 -20.95
C ARG A 153 -11.25 -3.22 -21.50
N ILE A 154 -10.09 -3.12 -20.86
CA ILE A 154 -9.10 -2.08 -21.14
C ILE A 154 -7.92 -2.71 -21.88
N PRO A 155 -7.49 -2.15 -23.03
CA PRO A 155 -6.28 -2.61 -23.71
C PRO A 155 -5.06 -2.57 -22.80
N VAL A 156 -4.19 -3.58 -22.91
CA VAL A 156 -2.98 -3.71 -22.09
C VAL A 156 -1.79 -3.13 -22.85
N ILE A 157 -1.04 -2.21 -22.22
CA ILE A 157 0.18 -1.63 -22.79
C ILE A 157 1.25 -1.50 -21.71
N SER A 158 2.49 -1.83 -22.06
CA SER A 158 3.61 -1.63 -21.13
C SER A 158 3.99 -0.16 -21.00
N ALA A 159 4.49 0.26 -19.84
CA ALA A 159 4.95 1.64 -19.62
C ALA A 159 5.97 2.10 -20.68
N LYS A 160 6.87 1.20 -21.10
CA LYS A 160 7.83 1.46 -22.17
C LYS A 160 7.13 1.74 -23.50
N GLN A 161 6.24 0.85 -23.94
CA GLN A 161 5.53 1.02 -25.21
C GLN A 161 4.59 2.23 -25.19
N LEU A 162 3.92 2.47 -24.06
CA LEU A 162 3.10 3.64 -23.84
C LEU A 162 3.90 4.93 -24.10
N MET A 163 5.00 5.11 -23.37
CA MET A 163 5.81 6.32 -23.49
C MET A 163 6.44 6.43 -24.88
N THR A 164 6.95 5.34 -25.46
CA THR A 164 7.51 5.33 -26.83
C THR A 164 6.44 5.73 -27.85
N SER A 165 5.23 5.17 -27.74
CA SER A 165 4.15 5.48 -28.66
C SER A 165 3.69 6.93 -28.53
N VAL A 166 3.66 7.50 -27.33
CA VAL A 166 3.33 8.91 -27.11
C VAL A 166 4.41 9.79 -27.71
N HIS A 167 5.69 9.52 -27.40
CA HIS A 167 6.84 10.24 -27.96
C HIS A 167 6.80 10.28 -29.49
N ASN A 168 6.55 9.13 -30.13
CA ASN A 168 6.43 9.04 -31.59
C ASN A 168 5.21 9.78 -32.15
N THR A 169 4.13 9.90 -31.36
CA THR A 169 2.89 10.55 -31.79
C THR A 169 2.99 12.08 -31.77
N ILE A 170 3.68 12.65 -30.79
CA ILE A 170 3.73 14.12 -30.57
C ILE A 170 5.10 14.74 -30.88
N GLY A 171 6.15 13.93 -31.05
CA GLY A 171 7.52 14.37 -31.29
C GLY A 171 8.27 14.76 -30.01
N GLY A 172 9.59 14.65 -30.02
CA GLY A 172 10.45 14.82 -28.84
C GLY A 172 10.37 16.19 -28.17
N ALA A 173 10.25 17.28 -28.94
CA ALA A 173 10.15 18.63 -28.40
C ALA A 173 8.86 18.85 -27.58
N ALA A 174 7.72 18.40 -28.12
CA ALA A 174 6.45 18.43 -27.39
C ALA A 174 6.47 17.44 -26.22
N PHE A 175 7.11 16.27 -26.39
CA PHE A 175 7.22 15.28 -25.34
C PHE A 175 7.93 15.84 -24.09
N GLY A 176 9.11 16.44 -24.24
CA GLY A 176 9.87 17.00 -23.12
C GLY A 176 9.18 18.20 -22.45
N SER A 177 8.40 18.99 -23.19
CA SER A 177 7.76 20.21 -22.66
C SER A 177 6.34 20.00 -22.14
N LYS A 178 5.55 19.12 -22.77
CA LYS A 178 4.10 18.95 -22.52
C LYS A 178 3.75 17.77 -21.63
N VAL A 179 4.61 16.75 -21.57
CA VAL A 179 4.32 15.56 -20.77
C VAL A 179 4.64 15.84 -19.31
N ARG A 180 3.72 15.46 -18.44
CA ARG A 180 3.87 15.40 -16.99
C ARG A 180 3.56 13.97 -16.53
N VAL A 181 4.21 13.51 -15.47
CA VAL A 181 4.01 12.15 -14.94
C VAL A 181 3.74 12.25 -13.45
N LEU A 182 2.58 11.76 -13.05
CA LEU A 182 2.17 11.65 -11.65
C LEU A 182 2.00 10.17 -11.33
N THR A 183 2.76 9.67 -10.37
CA THR A 183 2.61 8.28 -9.93
C THR A 183 2.42 8.18 -8.43
N ASP A 184 1.86 7.05 -8.03
CA ASP A 184 1.80 6.58 -6.65
C ASP A 184 2.49 5.21 -6.63
N MET A 185 3.80 5.26 -6.42
CA MET A 185 4.72 4.12 -6.44
C MET A 185 4.69 3.30 -7.73
N ASP A 186 4.75 3.96 -8.90
CA ASP A 186 4.93 3.28 -10.19
C ASP A 186 6.32 3.54 -10.79
N PRO A 187 7.36 2.81 -10.33
CA PRO A 187 8.73 3.01 -10.79
C PRO A 187 8.94 2.59 -12.25
N TYR A 188 7.98 1.92 -12.89
CA TYR A 188 8.08 1.51 -14.28
C TYR A 188 7.64 2.63 -15.22
N LEU A 189 6.54 3.30 -14.89
CA LEU A 189 6.11 4.49 -15.62
C LEU A 189 7.13 5.61 -15.49
N GLN A 190 7.65 5.85 -14.28
CA GLN A 190 8.70 6.85 -14.04
C GLN A 190 9.97 6.56 -14.84
N LYS A 191 10.47 5.32 -14.79
CA LYS A 191 11.65 4.91 -15.57
C LYS A 191 11.43 5.06 -17.08
N ALA A 192 10.25 4.69 -17.58
CA ALA A 192 9.94 4.80 -19.00
C ALA A 192 9.90 6.26 -19.47
N ALA A 193 9.35 7.15 -18.65
CA ALA A 193 9.33 8.59 -18.89
C ALA A 193 10.74 9.19 -18.95
N LYS A 194 11.59 8.91 -17.95
CA LYS A 194 13.01 9.38 -17.93
C LYS A 194 13.75 8.95 -19.19
N ASN A 195 13.65 7.66 -19.54
CA ASN A 195 14.39 7.10 -20.69
C ASN A 195 14.02 7.72 -22.04
N LEU A 196 12.87 8.39 -22.13
CA LEU A 196 12.40 9.07 -23.34
C LEU A 196 12.49 10.60 -23.23
N GLY A 197 13.12 11.12 -22.17
CA GLY A 197 13.45 12.53 -22.03
C GLY A 197 12.36 13.40 -21.43
N VAL A 198 11.44 12.84 -20.61
CA VAL A 198 10.62 13.68 -19.73
C VAL A 198 11.53 14.25 -18.62
N PRO A 199 11.62 15.58 -18.44
CA PRO A 199 12.43 16.21 -17.40
C PRO A 199 12.07 15.76 -15.99
N ASP A 200 13.03 15.87 -15.07
CA ASP A 200 12.88 15.45 -13.67
C ASP A 200 11.80 16.27 -12.96
N GLU A 201 11.75 17.57 -13.21
CA GLU A 201 10.76 18.52 -12.68
C GLU A 201 9.33 18.30 -13.21
N HIS A 202 9.17 17.47 -14.24
CA HIS A 202 7.87 17.10 -14.81
C HIS A 202 7.34 15.77 -14.26
N ARG A 203 8.07 15.15 -13.34
CA ARG A 203 7.81 13.80 -12.83
C ARG A 203 7.72 13.85 -11.32
N VAL A 204 6.58 13.42 -10.78
CA VAL A 204 6.33 13.35 -9.34
C VAL A 204 5.85 11.95 -8.99
N ASP A 205 6.46 11.36 -7.97
CA ASP A 205 6.03 10.09 -7.37
C ASP A 205 5.60 10.32 -5.92
N GLN A 206 4.41 9.87 -5.56
CA GLN A 206 3.91 9.89 -4.20
C GLN A 206 4.42 8.65 -3.47
N GLN A 207 5.00 8.84 -2.29
CA GLN A 207 5.60 7.75 -1.52
C GLN A 207 5.48 7.96 -0.01
N ASN A 208 4.97 6.94 0.68
CA ASN A 208 4.94 6.79 2.14
C ASN A 208 6.14 5.97 2.66
N HIS A 209 6.63 5.00 1.88
CA HIS A 209 7.72 4.10 2.29
C HIS A 209 9.07 4.78 2.50
N ALA A 210 9.21 6.07 2.21
CA ALA A 210 10.37 6.86 2.58
C ALA A 210 10.58 6.91 4.11
N ILE A 211 9.57 6.59 4.93
CA ILE A 211 9.75 6.35 6.37
C ILE A 211 10.59 5.10 6.69
N LEU A 212 10.74 4.18 5.73
CA LEU A 212 11.62 3.00 5.84
C LEU A 212 13.08 3.32 5.53
N LEU A 213 13.36 4.50 4.96
CA LEU A 213 14.72 4.97 4.72
C LEU A 213 15.29 5.59 5.99
N ASN A 214 16.56 5.29 6.28
CA ASN A 214 17.22 5.77 7.48
C ASN A 214 18.07 7.00 7.15
N ALA A 215 17.47 8.17 7.35
CA ALA A 215 18.12 9.46 7.10
C ALA A 215 19.38 9.69 7.97
N GLU A 216 19.44 9.10 9.17
CA GLU A 216 20.55 9.27 10.11
C GLU A 216 21.73 8.34 9.81
N ASN A 217 21.43 7.15 9.28
CA ASN A 217 22.42 6.14 8.93
C ASN A 217 22.08 5.45 7.60
N PRO A 218 22.45 6.07 6.47
CA PRO A 218 22.19 5.54 5.14
C PRO A 218 22.83 4.16 4.87
N GLU A 219 23.83 3.73 5.64
CA GLU A 219 24.39 2.38 5.51
C GLU A 219 23.37 1.29 5.86
N LEU A 220 22.41 1.60 6.74
CA LEU A 220 21.28 0.72 7.07
C LEU A 220 20.25 0.62 5.93
N ASP A 221 20.35 1.48 4.91
CA ASP A 221 19.54 1.38 3.70
C ASP A 221 20.16 0.46 2.64
N MET A 222 21.44 0.11 2.79
CA MET A 222 22.22 -0.65 1.82
C MET A 222 22.34 -2.14 2.16
N VAL A 223 21.47 -2.64 3.04
CA VAL A 223 21.44 -4.04 3.50
C VAL A 223 20.64 -4.96 2.55
N PRO A 224 21.01 -6.24 2.40
CA PRO A 224 20.36 -7.20 1.49
C PRO A 224 18.82 -7.26 1.58
N GLU A 225 18.28 -7.07 2.77
CA GLU A 225 16.86 -7.10 3.13
C GLU A 225 16.09 -6.00 2.38
N LYS A 226 16.72 -4.88 2.05
CA LYS A 226 16.12 -3.74 1.31
C LYS A 226 16.19 -3.88 -0.21
N SER A 227 16.61 -5.04 -0.71
CA SER A 227 16.75 -5.28 -2.15
C SER A 227 15.42 -5.10 -2.91
N LEU A 228 14.29 -5.54 -2.35
CA LEU A 228 12.98 -5.33 -2.97
C LEU A 228 12.50 -3.87 -2.82
N LEU A 229 12.67 -3.25 -1.66
CA LEU A 229 12.39 -1.83 -1.44
C LEU A 229 13.07 -0.95 -2.52
N ALA A 230 14.38 -1.14 -2.75
CA ALA A 230 15.16 -0.42 -3.77
C ALA A 230 14.62 -0.56 -5.21
N LYS A 231 13.80 -1.57 -5.46
CA LYS A 231 13.19 -1.83 -6.77
C LYS A 231 11.81 -1.20 -6.90
N VAL A 232 11.08 -1.03 -5.81
CA VAL A 232 9.72 -0.48 -5.80
C VAL A 232 9.69 1.02 -5.53
N LEU A 233 10.69 1.55 -4.83
CA LEU A 233 10.92 2.99 -4.71
C LEU A 233 11.26 3.60 -6.08
N GLY A 234 11.14 4.93 -6.13
CA GLY A 234 11.58 5.80 -7.21
C GLY A 234 13.09 5.75 -7.40
N GLY A 235 13.80 6.87 -7.41
CA GLY A 235 15.22 6.89 -7.73
C GLY A 235 15.50 6.82 -9.24
N THR A 236 14.59 7.34 -10.05
CA THR A 236 14.91 7.76 -11.42
C THR A 236 15.03 9.29 -11.56
N GLY A 237 15.15 10.04 -10.47
CA GLY A 237 15.36 11.50 -10.48
C GLY A 237 14.07 12.34 -10.47
N GLU A 238 12.91 11.70 -10.49
CA GLU A 238 11.62 12.33 -10.21
C GLU A 238 11.58 13.00 -8.83
N HIS A 239 10.74 14.01 -8.69
CA HIS A 239 10.43 14.57 -7.37
C HIS A 239 9.66 13.56 -6.53
N VAL A 240 10.05 13.43 -5.26
CA VAL A 240 9.38 12.57 -4.29
C VAL A 240 8.43 13.42 -3.46
N SER A 241 7.13 13.21 -3.65
CA SER A 241 6.12 13.77 -2.76
C SER A 241 5.97 12.89 -1.54
N HIS A 242 6.86 13.08 -0.56
CA HIS A 242 6.89 12.29 0.66
C HIS A 242 5.64 12.49 1.53
N ILE A 243 5.11 11.38 2.02
CA ILE A 243 4.03 11.30 2.99
C ILE A 243 4.64 11.00 4.36
N GLU A 244 5.01 12.05 5.09
CA GLU A 244 5.51 11.90 6.47
C GLU A 244 4.35 11.59 7.43
N LEU A 245 4.61 10.92 8.56
CA LEU A 245 3.54 10.55 9.49
C LEU A 245 3.12 11.74 10.37
N GLY A 246 1.92 12.25 10.12
CA GLY A 246 1.33 13.34 10.91
C GLY A 246 1.82 14.76 10.58
N ALA A 247 2.49 14.96 9.44
CA ALA A 247 3.03 16.27 9.06
C ALA A 247 2.04 17.20 8.34
N LYS A 248 1.05 16.64 7.62
CA LYS A 248 0.07 17.41 6.84
C LYS A 248 -1.36 16.89 7.03
N ASN A 249 -2.32 17.75 6.72
CA ASN A 249 -3.74 17.47 6.85
C ASN A 249 -4.23 16.44 5.83
N THR A 250 -4.86 15.37 6.30
CA THR A 250 -5.65 14.42 5.49
C THR A 250 -7.15 14.44 5.83
N LEU A 251 -7.54 15.26 6.80
CA LEU A 251 -8.86 15.28 7.45
C LEU A 251 -9.74 16.45 7.02
N SER A 252 -9.47 17.06 5.85
CA SER A 252 -10.22 18.23 5.39
C SER A 252 -11.74 18.01 5.29
N GLU A 253 -12.18 16.79 4.99
CA GLU A 253 -13.60 16.44 4.94
C GLU A 253 -14.27 16.43 6.33
N MET A 254 -13.47 16.36 7.42
CA MET A 254 -13.98 16.36 8.79
C MET A 254 -14.67 17.69 9.15
N VAL A 255 -14.39 18.79 8.44
CA VAL A 255 -15.11 20.06 8.57
C VAL A 255 -16.62 19.88 8.34
N ASN A 256 -17.00 19.07 7.34
CA ASN A 256 -18.42 18.79 7.03
C ASN A 256 -19.06 17.94 8.14
N SER A 257 -18.29 17.02 8.73
CA SER A 257 -18.76 16.22 9.86
C SER A 257 -18.92 17.06 11.12
N ALA A 258 -18.00 18.00 11.39
CA ALA A 258 -18.14 18.95 12.48
C ALA A 258 -19.42 19.79 12.35
N GLN A 259 -19.72 20.27 11.13
CA GLN A 259 -20.98 20.96 10.84
C GLN A 259 -22.21 20.07 11.08
N THR A 260 -22.15 18.80 10.66
CA THR A 260 -23.23 17.82 10.88
C THR A 260 -23.52 17.61 12.37
N PHE A 261 -22.47 17.57 13.21
CA PHE A 261 -22.61 17.46 14.67
C PHE A 261 -22.87 18.81 15.37
N GLY A 262 -22.91 19.93 14.62
CA GLY A 262 -23.07 21.27 15.18
C GLY A 262 -21.88 21.74 16.03
N ILE A 263 -20.69 21.21 15.79
CA ILE A 263 -19.46 21.56 16.51
C ILE A 263 -18.88 22.86 15.95
N THR A 264 -18.51 23.78 16.84
CA THR A 264 -17.91 25.07 16.47
C THR A 264 -16.58 25.28 17.20
N PRO A 265 -15.67 26.13 16.69
CA PRO A 265 -14.37 26.37 17.31
C PRO A 265 -14.43 26.81 18.78
N GLY A 266 -15.47 27.55 19.18
CA GLY A 266 -15.62 28.06 20.54
C GLY A 266 -16.15 27.04 21.57
N MET A 267 -16.58 25.84 21.13
CA MET A 267 -17.05 24.80 22.05
C MET A 267 -15.89 24.21 22.84
N THR A 268 -16.13 23.84 24.10
CA THR A 268 -15.18 23.01 24.86
C THR A 268 -15.11 21.61 24.23
N LYS A 269 -14.00 20.90 24.46
CA LYS A 269 -13.89 19.51 24.00
C LYS A 269 -14.99 18.61 24.57
N GLU A 270 -15.37 18.81 25.82
CA GLU A 270 -16.49 18.10 26.46
C GLU A 270 -17.81 18.33 25.73
N GLN A 271 -18.13 19.59 25.38
CA GLN A 271 -19.34 19.92 24.64
C GLN A 271 -19.35 19.27 23.26
N ALA A 272 -18.23 19.34 22.53
CA ALA A 272 -18.09 18.71 21.23
C ALA A 272 -18.25 17.19 21.31
N ARG A 273 -17.60 16.56 22.28
CA ARG A 273 -17.73 15.13 22.54
C ARG A 273 -19.16 14.74 22.88
N ASN A 274 -19.87 15.53 23.69
CA ASN A 274 -21.27 15.25 24.01
C ASN A 274 -22.18 15.33 22.78
N ARG A 275 -21.95 16.30 21.87
CA ARG A 275 -22.66 16.38 20.59
C ARG A 275 -22.47 15.13 19.74
N VAL A 276 -21.23 14.65 19.66
CA VAL A 276 -20.94 13.39 18.94
C VAL A 276 -21.64 12.23 19.61
N VAL A 277 -21.51 12.07 20.94
CA VAL A 277 -22.08 10.94 21.66
C VAL A 277 -23.60 10.89 21.51
N ASP A 278 -24.31 12.01 21.71
CA ASP A 278 -25.77 12.06 21.54
C ASP A 278 -26.16 11.65 20.12
N TYR A 279 -25.49 12.18 19.10
CA TYR A 279 -25.73 11.81 17.71
C TYR A 279 -25.50 10.32 17.46
N VAL A 280 -24.40 9.77 17.98
CA VAL A 280 -24.02 8.37 17.79
C VAL A 280 -24.94 7.42 18.55
N LEU A 281 -25.42 7.77 19.74
CA LEU A 281 -26.39 6.95 20.48
C LEU A 281 -27.74 6.86 19.77
N GLU A 282 -28.14 7.93 19.07
CA GLU A 282 -29.38 8.01 18.28
C GLU A 282 -29.27 7.33 16.91
N HIS A 283 -28.16 7.54 16.18
CA HIS A 283 -27.99 7.15 14.78
C HIS A 283 -27.04 5.97 14.55
N GLY A 284 -26.39 5.49 15.61
CA GLY A 284 -25.43 4.39 15.56
C GLY A 284 -26.12 3.03 15.41
N LYS A 285 -25.58 2.19 14.52
CA LYS A 285 -26.08 0.83 14.28
C LYS A 285 -25.67 -0.09 15.43
N ARG A 286 -26.63 -0.57 16.22
CA ARG A 286 -26.42 -1.61 17.25
C ARG A 286 -26.55 -3.00 16.63
N ALA A 287 -25.48 -3.44 15.95
CA ALA A 287 -25.46 -4.74 15.29
C ALA A 287 -25.16 -5.89 16.27
N GLU A 288 -25.58 -7.10 15.92
CA GLU A 288 -25.10 -8.31 16.61
C GLU A 288 -23.61 -8.52 16.32
N VAL A 289 -22.85 -8.87 17.37
CA VAL A 289 -21.41 -9.15 17.24
C VAL A 289 -21.22 -10.55 16.64
N PRO A 290 -20.51 -10.68 15.50
CA PRO A 290 -20.25 -11.98 14.89
C PRO A 290 -19.39 -12.89 15.78
N ASP A 291 -19.48 -14.20 15.53
CA ASP A 291 -18.52 -15.14 16.09
C ASP A 291 -17.12 -14.94 15.48
N ALA A 292 -16.10 -14.61 16.27
CA ALA A 292 -14.72 -14.45 15.80
C ALA A 292 -14.08 -15.77 15.36
N GLY A 293 -14.64 -16.93 15.76
CA GLY A 293 -14.25 -18.21 15.20
C GLY A 293 -14.65 -18.37 13.72
N ASN A 294 -15.60 -17.57 13.23
CA ASN A 294 -16.05 -17.59 11.86
C ASN A 294 -15.23 -16.63 10.98
N LEU A 295 -14.15 -17.16 10.38
CA LEU A 295 -13.27 -16.43 9.45
C LEU A 295 -13.99 -15.87 8.20
N ASN A 296 -15.21 -16.30 7.91
CA ASN A 296 -16.00 -15.83 6.77
C ASN A 296 -17.03 -14.75 7.14
N ALA A 297 -17.18 -14.42 8.42
CA ALA A 297 -18.08 -13.37 8.83
C ALA A 297 -17.55 -12.00 8.33
N PRO A 298 -18.43 -11.10 7.86
CA PRO A 298 -18.02 -9.73 7.59
C PRO A 298 -17.47 -9.09 8.87
N ASN A 299 -16.57 -8.11 8.72
CA ASN A 299 -16.12 -7.31 9.85
C ASN A 299 -17.32 -6.59 10.48
N PHE A 300 -17.36 -6.57 11.81
CA PHE A 300 -18.34 -5.83 12.58
C PHE A 300 -18.25 -4.33 12.23
N GLU A 301 -19.41 -3.75 11.93
CA GLU A 301 -19.59 -2.32 11.72
C GLU A 301 -20.80 -1.86 12.53
N GLY A 302 -20.61 -0.83 13.36
CA GLY A 302 -21.63 -0.35 14.28
C GLY A 302 -21.06 0.24 15.56
N ILE A 303 -21.90 0.30 16.59
CA ILE A 303 -21.51 0.74 17.92
C ILE A 303 -21.71 -0.37 18.95
N ILE A 304 -20.86 -0.38 19.97
CA ILE A 304 -21.05 -1.18 21.19
C ILE A 304 -21.04 -0.21 22.37
N VAL A 305 -22.04 -0.32 23.23
CA VAL A 305 -22.22 0.54 24.40
C VAL A 305 -23.02 -0.23 25.45
N ASN A 306 -22.78 0.04 26.74
CA ASN A 306 -23.60 -0.52 27.80
C ASN A 306 -25.07 -0.08 27.56
N PRO A 307 -26.05 -1.01 27.56
CA PRO A 307 -27.45 -0.67 27.36
C PRO A 307 -27.98 0.40 28.30
N ASP A 308 -27.41 0.58 29.50
CA ASP A 308 -27.89 1.55 30.47
C ASP A 308 -27.45 2.99 30.15
N LEU A 309 -26.46 3.19 29.28
CA LEU A 309 -26.09 4.53 28.81
C LEU A 309 -27.10 5.02 27.77
N ARG A 310 -27.85 6.07 28.12
CA ARG A 310 -28.91 6.68 27.32
C ARG A 310 -28.56 8.09 26.84
N SER A 311 -27.56 8.72 27.44
CA SER A 311 -27.21 10.12 27.19
C SER A 311 -25.69 10.37 27.20
N ALA A 312 -25.25 11.46 26.59
CA ALA A 312 -23.84 11.83 26.57
C ALA A 312 -23.21 12.02 27.96
N SER A 313 -23.97 12.45 28.96
CA SER A 313 -23.46 12.63 30.33
C SER A 313 -23.07 11.33 31.03
N GLU A 314 -23.61 10.20 30.59
CA GLU A 314 -23.35 8.88 31.19
C GLU A 314 -22.14 8.20 30.53
N VAL A 315 -21.80 8.60 29.31
CA VAL A 315 -20.57 8.15 28.64
C VAL A 315 -19.40 8.95 29.22
N LYS A 316 -18.34 8.28 29.70
CA LYS A 316 -17.08 8.91 30.12
C LYS A 316 -16.01 8.89 29.04
N ASN A 317 -16.00 7.89 28.18
CA ASN A 317 -14.99 7.77 27.14
C ASN A 317 -15.58 7.35 25.79
N VAL A 318 -14.91 7.73 24.72
CA VAL A 318 -15.20 7.29 23.35
C VAL A 318 -13.97 6.59 22.81
N VAL A 319 -14.16 5.40 22.26
CA VAL A 319 -13.09 4.61 21.64
C VAL A 319 -13.47 4.27 20.21
N TYR A 320 -12.67 4.71 19.24
CA TYR A 320 -12.81 4.33 17.85
C TYR A 320 -11.99 3.07 17.54
N VAL A 321 -12.58 2.13 16.81
CA VAL A 321 -11.97 0.84 16.50
C VAL A 321 -11.86 0.63 14.99
N TYR A 322 -10.63 0.45 14.51
CA TYR A 322 -10.32 0.08 13.12
C TYR A 322 -9.17 -0.93 13.05
N ALA A 323 -9.49 -2.21 13.16
CA ALA A 323 -8.47 -3.24 13.36
C ALA A 323 -8.48 -4.34 12.29
N HIS A 324 -8.94 -4.03 11.07
CA HIS A 324 -9.11 -4.97 9.95
C HIS A 324 -9.69 -6.32 10.40
N LYS A 325 -8.89 -7.39 10.43
CA LYS A 325 -9.36 -8.74 10.76
C LYS A 325 -9.52 -9.01 12.24
N ASN A 326 -8.84 -8.23 13.07
CA ASN A 326 -9.00 -8.29 14.50
C ASN A 326 -10.30 -7.61 14.96
N THR A 327 -11.00 -6.90 14.07
CA THR A 327 -12.25 -6.18 14.37
C THR A 327 -13.28 -7.07 15.06
N ASN A 328 -13.52 -8.29 14.56
CA ASN A 328 -14.50 -9.20 15.17
C ASN A 328 -14.04 -9.72 16.54
N ARG A 329 -12.76 -10.05 16.69
CA ARG A 329 -12.18 -10.48 17.97
C ARG A 329 -12.25 -9.37 19.03
N ILE A 330 -11.95 -8.13 18.63
CA ILE A 330 -12.07 -6.93 19.48
C ILE A 330 -13.53 -6.69 19.85
N ALA A 331 -14.45 -6.75 18.89
CA ALA A 331 -15.88 -6.58 19.13
C ALA A 331 -16.45 -7.60 20.11
N GLN A 332 -16.03 -8.86 20.02
CA GLN A 332 -16.41 -9.90 20.97
C GLN A 332 -15.93 -9.61 22.38
N GLN A 333 -14.63 -9.34 22.55
CA GLN A 333 -14.06 -9.02 23.86
C GLN A 333 -14.75 -7.81 24.49
N ILE A 334 -14.98 -6.74 23.72
CA ILE A 334 -15.69 -5.54 24.18
C ILE A 334 -17.13 -5.88 24.58
N ASN A 335 -17.87 -6.62 23.75
CA ASN A 335 -19.26 -6.97 24.04
C ASN A 335 -19.39 -7.88 25.27
N GLU A 336 -18.47 -8.82 25.46
CA GLU A 336 -18.41 -9.64 26.68
C GLU A 336 -18.04 -8.80 27.91
N ALA A 337 -17.07 -7.88 27.78
CA ALA A 337 -16.67 -6.99 28.87
C ALA A 337 -17.81 -6.06 29.30
N VAL A 338 -18.54 -5.49 28.34
CA VAL A 338 -19.72 -4.65 28.58
C VAL A 338 -20.83 -5.44 29.27
N ARG A 339 -21.13 -6.67 28.82
CA ARG A 339 -22.18 -7.51 29.43
C ARG A 339 -21.85 -7.97 30.86
N ASN A 340 -20.57 -8.00 31.21
CA ASN A 340 -20.09 -8.42 32.52
C ASN A 340 -19.68 -7.22 33.41
N ASP A 341 -20.05 -6.00 33.03
CA ASP A 341 -19.75 -4.76 33.75
C ASP A 341 -18.25 -4.64 34.15
N LYS A 342 -17.36 -5.04 33.24
CA LYS A 342 -15.91 -4.94 33.48
C LYS A 342 -15.50 -3.47 33.51
N GLN A 343 -14.83 -3.09 34.61
CA GLN A 343 -14.32 -1.73 34.84
C GLN A 343 -13.71 -1.07 33.59
N GLY A 344 -14.18 0.14 33.31
CA GLY A 344 -13.79 0.99 32.18
C GLY A 344 -14.67 0.81 30.95
N TYR A 345 -15.31 -0.34 30.75
CA TYR A 345 -16.19 -0.60 29.59
C TYR A 345 -17.62 -0.11 29.82
N GLU A 346 -18.08 -0.09 31.06
CA GLU A 346 -19.44 0.27 31.48
C GLU A 346 -19.83 1.71 31.15
N GLU A 347 -18.85 2.61 31.04
CA GLU A 347 -19.03 4.04 30.72
C GLU A 347 -18.37 4.43 29.38
N THR A 348 -18.04 3.46 28.53
CA THR A 348 -17.36 3.71 27.25
C THR A 348 -18.27 3.44 26.06
N LEU A 349 -18.29 4.38 25.11
CA LEU A 349 -18.91 4.21 23.79
C LEU A 349 -17.84 3.74 22.79
N PHE A 350 -18.05 2.58 22.19
CA PHE A 350 -17.18 2.04 21.15
C PHE A 350 -17.77 2.24 19.76
N ILE A 351 -17.02 2.87 18.87
CA ILE A 351 -17.41 3.16 17.49
C ILE A 351 -16.54 2.33 16.56
N PHE A 352 -17.13 1.37 15.85
CA PHE A 352 -16.39 0.52 14.90
C PHE A 352 -16.49 1.09 13.49
N CYS A 353 -15.35 1.12 12.80
CA CYS A 353 -15.27 1.57 11.41
C CYS A 353 -16.24 0.80 10.50
N GLY A 354 -16.98 1.52 9.67
CA GLY A 354 -17.83 0.94 8.63
C GLY A 354 -18.68 2.00 7.97
N ALA A 355 -18.95 1.83 6.66
CA ALA A 355 -19.73 2.79 5.88
C ALA A 355 -21.17 2.97 6.40
N LYS A 356 -21.66 2.02 7.21
CA LYS A 356 -23.00 2.05 7.81
C LYS A 356 -22.96 2.01 9.34
N ALA A 357 -21.80 2.28 9.96
CA ALA A 357 -21.68 2.23 11.41
C ALA A 357 -22.54 3.31 12.10
N ILE A 358 -22.58 4.52 11.52
CA ILE A 358 -23.42 5.63 11.96
C ILE A 358 -24.19 6.14 10.73
N HIS A 359 -25.52 6.21 10.82
CA HIS A 359 -26.31 6.69 9.69
C HIS A 359 -26.08 8.18 9.45
N GLY A 360 -25.64 8.55 8.25
CA GLY A 360 -25.54 9.96 7.84
C GLY A 360 -24.25 10.66 8.29
N ALA A 361 -23.34 9.95 8.96
CA ALA A 361 -22.06 10.49 9.39
C ALA A 361 -20.91 9.48 9.19
N ASN A 362 -19.69 9.99 9.06
CA ASN A 362 -18.50 9.17 8.99
C ASN A 362 -18.06 8.79 10.42
N ALA A 363 -17.95 7.49 10.69
CA ALA A 363 -17.62 6.97 12.03
C ALA A 363 -16.20 7.32 12.51
N LEU A 364 -15.24 7.40 11.58
CA LEU A 364 -13.88 7.85 11.88
C LEU A 364 -13.89 9.31 12.34
N HIS A 365 -14.59 10.17 11.61
CA HIS A 365 -14.71 11.59 11.93
C HIS A 365 -15.43 11.81 13.27
N ALA A 366 -16.45 10.99 13.58
CA ALA A 366 -17.10 11.00 14.89
C ALA A 366 -16.09 10.71 16.01
N GLY A 367 -15.29 9.63 15.87
CA GLY A 367 -14.24 9.29 16.84
C GLY A 367 -13.23 10.43 17.05
N TYR A 368 -12.73 11.02 15.97
CA TYR A 368 -11.77 12.12 16.05
C TYR A 368 -12.34 13.40 16.64
N LEU A 369 -13.55 13.81 16.25
CA LEU A 369 -14.20 15.02 16.79
C LEU A 369 -14.61 14.87 18.26
N ALA A 370 -14.73 13.65 18.76
CA ALA A 370 -14.94 13.35 20.18
C ALA A 370 -13.63 13.31 21.00
N ASP A 371 -12.46 13.58 20.39
CA ASP A 371 -11.14 13.34 20.98
C ASP A 371 -11.05 11.91 21.56
N GLY A 372 -11.64 10.96 20.82
CA GLY A 372 -11.79 9.57 21.23
C GLY A 372 -10.46 8.82 21.11
N ASP A 373 -10.21 7.92 22.07
CA ASP A 373 -9.07 7.03 22.00
C ASP A 373 -9.25 6.03 20.84
N GLY A 374 -8.17 5.39 20.40
CA GLY A 374 -8.17 4.56 19.21
C GLY A 374 -7.62 3.17 19.45
N VAL A 375 -8.25 2.17 18.83
CA VAL A 375 -7.74 0.80 18.74
C VAL A 375 -7.63 0.47 17.25
N THR A 376 -6.41 0.50 16.72
CA THR A 376 -6.18 0.49 15.26
C THR A 376 -5.05 -0.41 14.79
N VAL A 377 -5.02 -0.74 13.50
CA VAL A 377 -3.78 -1.16 12.83
C VAL A 377 -2.84 0.02 12.58
N ALA A 378 -1.55 -0.24 12.33
CA ALA A 378 -0.52 0.79 12.18
C ALA A 378 -0.42 1.43 10.79
N GLY A 379 -1.53 1.56 10.05
CA GLY A 379 -1.52 2.10 8.69
C GLY A 379 -1.36 3.63 8.64
N ALA A 380 -0.62 4.14 7.65
CA ALA A 380 -0.31 5.57 7.49
C ALA A 380 -1.54 6.50 7.46
N GLY A 381 -2.71 6.00 7.05
CA GLY A 381 -3.98 6.72 7.17
C GLY A 381 -4.34 6.96 8.64
N THR A 382 -4.56 5.91 9.43
CA THR A 382 -5.05 6.03 10.81
C THR A 382 -4.01 6.52 11.80
N THR A 383 -2.76 6.02 11.72
CA THR A 383 -1.69 6.47 12.62
C THR A 383 -1.19 7.86 12.25
N GLY A 384 -1.19 8.20 10.95
CA GLY A 384 -0.83 9.53 10.47
C GLY A 384 -1.86 10.58 10.86
N GLU A 385 -3.15 10.28 10.74
CA GLU A 385 -4.25 11.16 11.17
C GLU A 385 -4.21 11.40 12.68
N PHE A 386 -3.97 10.34 13.47
CA PHE A 386 -3.77 10.46 14.91
C PHE A 386 -2.59 11.39 15.24
N ALA A 387 -1.42 11.15 14.64
CA ALA A 387 -0.23 11.95 14.87
C ALA A 387 -0.44 13.42 14.46
N TYR A 388 -1.11 13.66 13.33
CA TYR A 388 -1.46 15.01 12.88
C TYR A 388 -2.35 15.73 13.88
N LEU A 389 -3.41 15.06 14.38
CA LEU A 389 -4.32 15.66 15.36
C LEU A 389 -3.65 15.92 16.71
N HIS A 390 -2.64 15.13 17.11
CA HIS A 390 -1.82 15.42 18.29
C HIS A 390 -0.93 16.65 18.07
N LYS A 391 -0.17 16.66 16.97
CA LYS A 391 0.79 17.71 16.64
C LYS A 391 0.12 19.06 16.36
N ALA A 392 -0.97 19.06 15.59
CA ALA A 392 -1.65 20.28 15.11
C ALA A 392 -3.02 20.51 15.77
N GLY A 393 -3.82 19.45 15.96
CA GLY A 393 -5.20 19.55 16.45
C GLY A 393 -5.35 19.68 17.97
N GLY A 394 -4.27 19.50 18.73
CA GLY A 394 -4.29 19.50 20.19
C GLY A 394 -5.04 18.31 20.79
N SER A 395 -5.19 17.21 20.05
CA SER A 395 -5.78 15.94 20.51
C SER A 395 -5.07 15.42 21.76
N LYS A 396 -5.81 14.71 22.61
CA LYS A 396 -5.29 13.99 23.79
C LYS A 396 -5.69 12.51 23.78
N ALA A 397 -6.24 12.03 22.67
CA ALA A 397 -6.54 10.63 22.46
C ALA A 397 -5.31 9.74 22.65
N ASN A 398 -5.48 8.58 23.24
CA ASN A 398 -4.48 7.52 23.25
C ASN A 398 -4.74 6.56 22.09
N LEU A 399 -3.72 5.84 21.65
CA LEU A 399 -3.79 4.89 20.55
C LEU A 399 -3.17 3.55 20.93
N MET A 400 -3.99 2.50 20.95
CA MET A 400 -3.52 1.13 20.92
C MET A 400 -3.33 0.72 19.45
N VAL A 401 -2.12 0.34 19.09
CA VAL A 401 -1.75 0.02 17.71
C VAL A 401 -1.36 -1.44 17.58
N PHE A 402 -1.88 -2.10 16.54
CA PHE A 402 -1.48 -3.44 16.13
C PHE A 402 -0.79 -3.41 14.77
N PRO A 403 0.55 -3.46 14.72
CA PRO A 403 1.25 -3.73 13.46
C PRO A 403 0.74 -5.04 12.88
N ILE A 404 0.40 -5.04 11.59
CA ILE A 404 0.13 -6.28 10.88
C ILE A 404 1.46 -7.05 10.75
N ALA A 405 1.47 -8.31 11.16
CA ALA A 405 2.64 -9.16 11.01
C ALA A 405 3.09 -9.23 9.54
N GLY A 406 4.41 -9.10 9.30
CA GLY A 406 4.99 -9.09 7.96
C GLY A 406 4.87 -7.78 7.19
N HIS A 407 4.16 -6.76 7.72
CA HIS A 407 3.95 -5.48 7.06
C HIS A 407 4.97 -4.46 7.56
N ASN A 408 6.09 -4.35 6.84
CA ASN A 408 7.26 -3.60 7.29
C ASN A 408 7.00 -2.09 7.42
N GLU A 409 6.17 -1.51 6.56
CA GLU A 409 5.74 -0.11 6.65
C GLU A 409 5.00 0.17 7.95
N GLN A 410 4.09 -0.72 8.33
CA GLN A 410 3.30 -0.59 9.56
C GLN A 410 4.18 -0.68 10.80
N ALA A 411 5.14 -1.59 10.82
CA ALA A 411 6.12 -1.66 11.90
C ALA A 411 6.94 -0.36 12.00
N ALA A 412 7.43 0.17 10.88
CA ALA A 412 8.18 1.42 10.87
C ALA A 412 7.35 2.66 11.25
N ASN A 413 6.07 2.69 10.89
CA ASN A 413 5.14 3.72 11.34
C ASN A 413 5.01 3.71 12.87
N VAL A 414 4.93 2.52 13.49
CA VAL A 414 4.92 2.40 14.95
C VAL A 414 6.24 2.86 15.55
N ASP A 415 7.38 2.37 15.05
CA ASP A 415 8.70 2.76 15.53
C ASP A 415 8.91 4.28 15.49
N TYR A 416 8.40 4.94 14.44
CA TYR A 416 8.41 6.40 14.32
C TYR A 416 7.57 7.06 15.43
N LEU A 417 6.33 6.60 15.62
CA LEU A 417 5.43 7.19 16.63
C LEU A 417 5.93 7.02 18.07
N GLU A 418 6.60 5.90 18.37
CA GLU A 418 7.18 5.63 19.69
C GLU A 418 8.41 6.50 19.98
N ARG A 419 9.06 7.04 18.95
CA ARG A 419 10.21 7.95 19.07
C ARG A 419 9.84 9.43 18.97
N ASP A 420 8.68 9.73 18.41
CA ASP A 420 8.21 11.10 18.22
C ASP A 420 7.80 11.75 19.55
N GLU A 421 8.36 12.92 19.83
CA GLU A 421 8.17 13.64 21.10
C GLU A 421 6.69 13.94 21.37
N ALA A 422 5.89 14.23 20.33
CA ALA A 422 4.49 14.58 20.49
C ALA A 422 3.59 13.36 20.72
N THR A 423 3.95 12.18 20.18
CA THR A 423 3.06 11.00 20.21
C THR A 423 3.49 9.87 21.14
N HIS A 424 4.77 9.76 21.52
CA HIS A 424 5.31 8.59 22.22
C HIS A 424 4.56 8.22 23.52
N GLN A 425 4.07 9.20 24.28
CA GLN A 425 3.35 8.95 25.54
C GLN A 425 1.91 8.43 25.32
N HIS A 426 1.40 8.60 24.11
CA HIS A 426 0.01 8.33 23.76
C HIS A 426 -0.15 7.08 22.89
N VAL A 427 0.94 6.42 22.48
CA VAL A 427 0.92 5.24 21.62
C VAL A 427 1.38 4.01 22.40
N GLN A 428 0.62 2.92 22.27
CA GLN A 428 0.93 1.61 22.84
C GLN A 428 0.87 0.56 21.73
N ALA A 429 2.03 0.06 21.31
CA ALA A 429 2.13 -0.99 20.32
C ALA A 429 1.94 -2.37 20.96
N HIS A 430 1.10 -3.20 20.36
CA HIS A 430 0.91 -4.59 20.78
C HIS A 430 0.89 -5.52 19.57
N VAL A 431 1.46 -6.71 19.75
CA VAL A 431 1.22 -7.84 18.84
C VAL A 431 -0.04 -8.55 19.31
N VAL A 432 -0.86 -9.01 18.36
CA VAL A 432 -2.03 -9.82 18.69
C VAL A 432 -1.58 -11.24 19.03
N ASP A 433 -1.52 -11.54 20.31
CA ASP A 433 -1.05 -12.82 20.86
C ASP A 433 -2.04 -13.38 21.91
N ASP A 434 -1.57 -14.31 22.74
CA ASP A 434 -2.34 -14.88 23.85
C ASP A 434 -2.64 -13.85 24.96
N MET A 435 -1.86 -12.76 25.03
CA MET A 435 -2.04 -11.66 25.98
C MET A 435 -2.95 -10.55 25.46
N PHE A 436 -3.40 -10.63 24.20
CA PHE A 436 -4.25 -9.66 23.54
C PHE A 436 -5.43 -9.17 24.40
N SER A 437 -6.22 -10.08 24.99
CA SER A 437 -7.39 -9.70 25.81
C SER A 437 -6.99 -8.94 27.07
N ASN A 438 -5.87 -9.30 27.70
CA ASN A 438 -5.35 -8.60 28.88
C ASN A 438 -4.85 -7.21 28.50
N ASN A 439 -4.17 -7.08 27.36
CA ASN A 439 -3.67 -5.80 26.86
C ASN A 439 -4.82 -4.85 26.52
N LEU A 440 -5.88 -5.34 25.86
CA LEU A 440 -7.07 -4.54 25.56
C LEU A 440 -7.79 -4.11 26.85
N ASP A 441 -8.01 -5.04 27.80
CA ASP A 441 -8.65 -4.71 29.09
C ASP A 441 -7.84 -3.68 29.89
N ALA A 442 -6.50 -3.77 29.88
CA ALA A 442 -5.62 -2.80 30.54
C ALA A 442 -5.70 -1.43 29.86
N TYR A 443 -5.67 -1.40 28.53
CA TYR A 443 -5.78 -0.18 27.75
C TYR A 443 -7.11 0.55 27.98
N ILE A 444 -8.25 -0.16 27.92
CA ILE A 444 -9.58 0.42 28.15
C ILE A 444 -9.72 0.95 29.58
N ARG A 445 -9.22 0.22 30.58
CA ARG A 445 -9.24 0.69 31.97
C ARG A 445 -8.43 1.97 32.16
N LYS A 446 -7.21 2.01 31.60
CA LYS A 446 -6.33 3.17 31.66
C LYS A 446 -7.01 4.39 31.02
N THR A 447 -7.40 4.27 29.76
CA THR A 447 -7.99 5.37 28.99
C THR A 447 -9.30 5.88 29.59
N SER A 448 -10.15 4.99 30.10
CA SER A 448 -11.37 5.37 30.81
C SER A 448 -11.07 6.16 32.09
N SER A 449 -10.08 5.73 32.89
CA SER A 449 -9.67 6.45 34.11
C SER A 449 -9.05 7.82 33.82
N GLU A 450 -8.39 7.98 32.68
CA GLU A 450 -7.76 9.22 32.23
C GLU A 450 -8.74 10.14 31.48
N ALA A 451 -9.92 9.65 31.10
CA ALA A 451 -10.87 10.39 30.25
C ALA A 451 -11.32 11.72 30.88
N GLY A 452 -11.45 11.77 32.21
CA GLY A 452 -11.77 13.02 32.93
C GLY A 452 -10.75 14.13 32.71
N GLN A 453 -9.48 13.81 32.43
CA GLN A 453 -8.42 14.78 32.15
C GLN A 453 -8.47 15.29 30.70
N LYS A 454 -8.99 14.50 29.76
CA LYS A 454 -9.07 14.86 28.33
C LYS A 454 -10.09 15.96 28.04
N TYR A 455 -11.10 16.08 28.88
CA TYR A 455 -12.27 16.94 28.65
C TYR A 455 -12.40 18.10 29.64
N THR A 456 -11.37 18.37 30.46
CA THR A 456 -11.40 19.48 31.43
C THR A 456 -11.45 20.85 30.75
N ALA A 457 -11.79 21.90 31.50
CA ALA A 457 -11.67 23.28 31.02
C ALA A 457 -10.24 23.63 30.59
N GLU A 458 -9.22 23.03 31.21
CA GLU A 458 -7.80 23.19 30.85
C GLU A 458 -7.45 22.51 29.52
N ALA A 459 -8.24 21.53 29.08
CA ALA A 459 -8.09 20.88 27.77
C ALA A 459 -8.45 21.82 26.60
N GLY A 460 -9.07 22.97 26.88
CA GLY A 460 -9.35 24.04 25.93
C GLY A 460 -10.59 23.83 25.08
N THR A 461 -10.65 24.58 23.99
CA THR A 461 -11.75 24.56 23.02
C THR A 461 -11.40 23.76 21.77
N MET A 462 -12.38 23.58 20.88
CA MET A 462 -12.18 22.96 19.57
C MET A 462 -11.41 23.84 18.57
N GLU A 463 -10.94 25.02 18.96
CA GLU A 463 -10.28 25.99 18.06
C GLU A 463 -9.08 25.39 17.33
N LYS A 464 -8.18 24.69 18.05
CA LYS A 464 -7.01 24.03 17.45
C LYS A 464 -7.41 22.90 16.51
N MET A 465 -8.34 22.04 16.92
CA MET A 465 -8.80 20.93 16.09
C MET A 465 -9.47 21.44 14.82
N MET A 466 -10.36 22.43 14.93
CA MET A 466 -11.04 23.05 13.78
C MET A 466 -10.06 23.76 12.85
N GLY A 467 -9.05 24.44 13.41
CA GLY A 467 -7.98 25.05 12.63
C GLY A 467 -7.15 24.02 11.86
N ALA A 468 -6.76 22.92 12.52
CA ALA A 468 -5.97 21.84 11.91
C ALA A 468 -6.73 21.16 10.76
N ILE A 469 -8.01 20.81 10.96
CA ILE A 469 -8.77 20.12 9.91
C ILE A 469 -9.13 21.05 8.75
N ALA A 470 -9.15 22.36 8.97
CA ALA A 470 -9.36 23.37 7.92
C ALA A 470 -8.05 23.78 7.22
N ASP A 471 -6.89 23.30 7.68
CA ASP A 471 -5.59 23.65 7.09
C ASP A 471 -5.51 23.17 5.63
N PRO A 472 -5.29 24.07 4.65
CA PRO A 472 -5.15 23.69 3.26
C PRO A 472 -3.85 22.91 2.98
N SER A 473 -2.87 22.94 3.88
CA SER A 473 -1.61 22.18 3.77
C SER A 473 -1.88 20.68 3.91
N SER A 474 -1.99 20.03 2.74
CA SER A 474 -2.25 18.59 2.62
C SER A 474 -1.19 17.92 1.74
N TYR A 475 -1.07 16.60 1.83
CA TYR A 475 -0.24 15.84 0.87
C TYR A 475 -0.73 16.02 -0.57
N VAL A 476 -2.05 16.21 -0.77
CA VAL A 476 -2.63 16.49 -2.09
C VAL A 476 -2.13 17.85 -2.61
N GLN A 477 -2.12 18.89 -1.77
CA GLN A 477 -1.55 20.20 -2.11
C GLN A 477 -0.06 20.11 -2.42
N GLN A 478 0.72 19.44 -1.58
CA GLN A 478 2.15 19.24 -1.79
C GLN A 478 2.44 18.59 -3.14
N THR A 479 1.79 17.47 -3.44
CA THR A 479 2.00 16.76 -4.73
C THR A 479 1.57 17.64 -5.90
N HIS A 480 0.44 18.33 -5.78
CA HIS A 480 -0.05 19.27 -6.80
C HIS A 480 0.98 20.37 -7.09
N ASP A 481 1.54 20.99 -6.05
CA ASP A 481 2.48 22.10 -6.21
C ASP A 481 3.82 21.66 -6.79
N LEU A 482 4.29 20.46 -6.42
CA LEU A 482 5.45 19.82 -7.06
C LEU A 482 5.18 19.56 -8.55
N LEU A 483 4.02 19.00 -8.90
CA LEU A 483 3.65 18.67 -10.28
C LEU A 483 3.47 19.93 -11.15
N ALA A 484 2.92 21.00 -10.56
CA ALA A 484 2.70 22.28 -11.21
C ALA A 484 3.95 23.18 -11.25
N GLY A 485 5.05 22.78 -10.60
CA GLY A 485 6.27 23.59 -10.49
C GLY A 485 6.10 24.87 -9.66
N ARG A 486 5.15 24.87 -8.71
CA ARG A 486 4.87 26.00 -7.81
C ARG A 486 5.72 25.99 -6.55
N THR A 487 6.36 24.87 -6.25
CA THR A 487 7.27 24.71 -5.12
C THR A 487 8.62 25.37 -5.43
N GLY A 488 9.00 26.39 -4.65
CA GLY A 488 10.29 27.07 -4.80
C GLY A 488 11.47 26.15 -4.48
N ALA A 489 12.60 26.35 -5.16
CA ALA A 489 13.82 25.54 -5.00
C ALA A 489 14.39 25.53 -3.56
N GLY A 490 14.10 26.55 -2.76
CA GLY A 490 14.52 26.66 -1.35
C GLY A 490 13.47 26.24 -0.32
N SER A 491 12.33 25.68 -0.74
CA SER A 491 11.31 25.18 0.19
C SER A 491 11.76 23.91 0.91
N ALA A 492 11.20 23.67 2.09
CA ALA A 492 11.44 22.44 2.85
C ALA A 492 10.99 21.20 2.06
N GLU A 493 9.84 21.26 1.39
CA GLU A 493 9.32 20.19 0.55
C GLU A 493 10.30 19.82 -0.58
N MET A 494 10.89 20.81 -1.26
CA MET A 494 11.86 20.54 -2.32
C MET A 494 13.16 19.95 -1.78
N ALA A 495 13.62 20.43 -0.61
CA ALA A 495 14.80 19.89 0.05
C ALA A 495 14.61 18.41 0.43
N THR A 496 13.45 18.06 1.02
CA THR A 496 13.07 16.68 1.35
C THR A 496 12.96 15.82 0.09
N SER A 497 12.26 16.29 -0.94
CA SER A 497 12.14 15.60 -2.23
C SER A 497 13.50 15.27 -2.84
N LYS A 498 14.42 16.25 -2.85
CA LYS A 498 15.77 16.08 -3.40
C LYS A 498 16.58 15.07 -2.59
N ARG A 499 16.54 15.15 -1.25
CA ARG A 499 17.24 14.20 -0.38
C ARG A 499 16.77 12.77 -0.63
N LEU A 500 15.46 12.54 -0.59
CA LEU A 500 14.86 11.22 -0.80
C LEU A 500 15.15 10.67 -2.20
N SER A 501 15.02 11.49 -3.24
CA SER A 501 15.37 11.05 -4.60
C SER A 501 16.84 10.63 -4.72
N GLN A 502 17.77 11.26 -4.01
CA GLN A 502 19.19 10.91 -4.02
C GLN A 502 19.46 9.60 -3.26
N GLU A 503 18.80 9.41 -2.11
CA GLU A 503 18.84 8.16 -1.35
C GLU A 503 18.31 7.01 -2.22
N GLU A 504 17.11 7.14 -2.78
CA GLU A 504 16.50 6.14 -3.67
C GLU A 504 17.37 5.81 -4.88
N GLU A 505 17.99 6.82 -5.50
CA GLU A 505 18.94 6.59 -6.59
C GLU A 505 20.15 5.78 -6.13
N THR A 506 20.69 6.05 -4.95
CA THR A 506 21.81 5.31 -4.36
C THR A 506 21.45 3.84 -4.13
N LEU A 507 20.29 3.57 -3.52
CA LEU A 507 19.78 2.21 -3.34
C LEU A 507 19.62 1.50 -4.69
N ARG A 508 19.01 2.18 -5.67
CA ARG A 508 18.76 1.63 -7.00
C ARG A 508 20.05 1.37 -7.77
N GLN A 509 21.12 2.10 -7.50
CA GLN A 509 22.42 1.92 -8.15
C GLN A 509 23.27 0.83 -7.50
N SER A 510 23.00 0.47 -6.22
CA SER A 510 23.71 -0.56 -5.45
C SER A 510 23.91 -1.88 -6.21
N GLY A 511 25.18 -2.30 -6.33
CA GLY A 511 25.52 -3.61 -6.88
C GLY A 511 25.00 -4.77 -6.03
N LEU A 512 25.05 -4.62 -4.70
CA LEU A 512 24.61 -5.63 -3.73
C LEU A 512 23.11 -5.88 -3.79
N LEU A 513 22.31 -4.81 -3.76
CA LEU A 513 20.85 -4.92 -3.77
C LEU A 513 20.34 -5.51 -5.08
N LYS A 514 20.92 -5.09 -6.23
CA LYS A 514 20.62 -5.69 -7.53
C LYS A 514 20.98 -7.17 -7.59
N ALA A 515 22.12 -7.56 -7.03
CA ALA A 515 22.56 -8.94 -7.02
C ALA A 515 21.63 -9.81 -6.17
N ASN A 516 21.23 -9.32 -4.99
CA ASN A 516 20.20 -9.95 -4.15
C ASN A 516 18.88 -10.14 -4.91
N LEU A 517 18.39 -9.11 -5.61
CA LEU A 517 17.20 -9.22 -6.46
C LEU A 517 17.33 -10.32 -7.53
N HIS A 518 18.51 -10.49 -8.13
CA HIS A 518 18.75 -11.54 -9.11
C HIS A 518 18.77 -12.93 -8.49
N VAL A 519 19.37 -13.09 -7.30
CA VAL A 519 19.33 -14.36 -6.58
C VAL A 519 17.91 -14.70 -6.13
N ILE A 520 17.14 -13.73 -5.61
CA ILE A 520 15.73 -13.92 -5.25
C ILE A 520 14.92 -14.40 -6.46
N LYS A 521 15.11 -13.81 -7.63
CA LYS A 521 14.49 -14.30 -8.89
C LYS A 521 14.88 -15.75 -9.18
N MET A 522 16.16 -16.08 -9.09
CA MET A 522 16.66 -17.44 -9.32
C MET A 522 16.02 -18.44 -8.35
N VAL A 523 15.98 -18.11 -7.05
CA VAL A 523 15.38 -18.95 -6.01
C VAL A 523 13.90 -19.17 -6.28
N PHE A 524 13.10 -18.11 -6.42
CA PHE A 524 11.64 -18.24 -6.59
C PHE A 524 11.26 -18.94 -7.90
N GLN A 525 11.99 -18.70 -9.00
CA GLN A 525 11.76 -19.43 -10.25
C GLN A 525 12.19 -20.91 -10.14
N GLY A 526 13.16 -21.24 -9.28
CA GLY A 526 13.50 -22.62 -8.92
C GLY A 526 12.44 -23.28 -8.04
N LEU A 527 11.85 -22.55 -7.09
CA LEU A 527 10.74 -23.04 -6.26
C LEU A 527 9.51 -23.34 -7.12
N GLU A 528 9.17 -22.44 -8.04
CA GLU A 528 8.10 -22.66 -9.04
C GLU A 528 8.36 -23.94 -9.87
N HIS A 529 9.61 -24.20 -10.25
CA HIS A 529 9.96 -25.43 -10.96
C HIS A 529 9.72 -26.68 -10.10
N LEU A 530 10.11 -26.64 -8.82
CA LEU A 530 9.85 -27.74 -7.88
C LEU A 530 8.36 -27.98 -7.68
N GLU A 531 7.57 -26.93 -7.45
CA GLU A 531 6.12 -27.02 -7.27
C GLU A 531 5.44 -27.69 -8.47
N ASN A 532 5.79 -27.25 -9.70
CA ASN A 532 5.28 -27.84 -10.94
C ASN A 532 5.68 -29.32 -11.12
N ALA A 533 6.83 -29.73 -10.60
CA ALA A 533 7.28 -31.12 -10.65
C ALA A 533 6.59 -32.01 -9.59
N ILE A 534 5.99 -31.41 -8.57
CA ILE A 534 5.29 -32.07 -7.47
C ILE A 534 3.78 -32.24 -7.76
N GLU A 535 3.16 -31.45 -8.64
CA GLU A 535 1.75 -31.64 -9.03
C GLU A 535 1.51 -32.95 -9.80
N PRO A 536 0.48 -33.76 -9.45
CA PRO A 536 0.09 -34.89 -10.28
C PRO A 536 -0.54 -34.39 -11.59
N PRO A 537 -0.35 -35.07 -12.73
CA PRO A 537 -1.05 -34.70 -13.95
C PRO A 537 -2.56 -34.74 -13.71
N ALA A 538 -3.28 -33.77 -14.27
CA ALA A 538 -4.73 -33.79 -14.33
C ALA A 538 -5.19 -35.08 -15.04
N GLY A 539 -5.66 -36.04 -14.24
CA GLY A 539 -6.13 -37.36 -14.70
C GLY A 539 -5.09 -38.46 -14.55
N GLY A 540 -5.27 -39.32 -13.53
CA GLY A 540 -4.51 -40.57 -13.39
C GLY A 540 -4.35 -41.00 -11.94
N SER A 541 -5.30 -41.80 -11.46
CA SER A 541 -5.29 -42.47 -10.17
C SER A 541 -4.30 -43.65 -10.15
N ASP A 542 -3.00 -43.37 -10.03
CA ASP A 542 -2.01 -44.38 -9.62
C ASP A 542 -1.00 -43.77 -8.64
N GLY A 543 -1.33 -43.93 -7.35
CA GLY A 543 -0.65 -43.32 -6.21
C GLY A 543 0.68 -43.95 -5.80
N ARG A 544 1.58 -44.28 -6.74
CA ARG A 544 2.95 -44.72 -6.38
C ARG A 544 4.04 -44.10 -7.26
N SER A 545 4.82 -43.23 -6.62
CA SER A 545 6.26 -42.97 -6.84
C SER A 545 6.73 -42.76 -8.30
N ARG A 546 6.50 -41.57 -8.86
CA ARG A 546 7.20 -41.07 -10.07
C ARG A 546 7.67 -39.60 -10.01
N SER A 547 7.58 -38.94 -8.85
CA SER A 547 7.87 -37.50 -8.73
C SER A 547 9.37 -37.16 -8.75
N THR A 548 10.22 -37.95 -8.06
CA THR A 548 11.66 -37.65 -7.91
C THR A 548 12.48 -37.78 -9.20
N SER A 549 12.09 -38.65 -10.14
CA SER A 549 12.76 -38.78 -11.45
C SER A 549 12.45 -37.63 -12.41
N ARG A 550 11.27 -37.00 -12.29
CA ARG A 550 10.85 -35.88 -13.14
C ARG A 550 11.54 -34.57 -12.78
N VAL A 551 11.78 -34.33 -11.49
CA VAL A 551 12.57 -33.19 -10.99
C VAL A 551 13.99 -33.22 -11.57
N ARG A 552 14.60 -34.41 -11.66
CA ARG A 552 16.01 -34.54 -12.09
C ARG A 552 16.24 -34.35 -13.59
N ALA A 553 15.26 -34.65 -14.44
CA ALA A 553 15.46 -34.71 -15.90
C ALA A 553 14.98 -33.46 -16.66
N THR A 554 14.26 -32.55 -16.00
CA THR A 554 13.63 -31.41 -16.70
C THR A 554 14.57 -30.21 -16.69
N PRO A 555 14.83 -29.56 -17.86
CA PRO A 555 15.60 -28.33 -17.92
C PRO A 555 14.94 -27.21 -17.10
N ILE A 556 15.78 -26.34 -16.55
CA ILE A 556 15.35 -25.17 -15.77
C ILE A 556 15.81 -23.93 -16.51
N SER A 557 14.87 -23.04 -16.83
CA SER A 557 15.18 -21.73 -17.38
C SER A 557 14.89 -20.66 -16.32
N ILE A 558 15.94 -19.92 -15.97
CA ILE A 558 15.88 -18.77 -15.08
C ILE A 558 16.00 -17.52 -15.93
N LYS A 559 14.97 -16.66 -15.91
CA LYS A 559 14.96 -15.37 -16.60
C LYS A 559 15.15 -14.24 -15.59
N LEU A 560 16.27 -13.51 -15.67
CA LEU A 560 16.49 -12.34 -14.79
C LEU A 560 15.79 -11.09 -15.31
N THR A 561 15.63 -10.99 -16.64
CA THR A 561 14.97 -9.90 -17.33
C THR A 561 13.95 -10.42 -18.34
N ALA A 562 13.03 -9.55 -18.75
CA ALA A 562 12.01 -9.86 -19.75
C ALA A 562 12.50 -9.77 -21.20
N LYS A 563 13.75 -9.35 -21.42
CA LYS A 563 14.36 -9.41 -22.75
C LYS A 563 14.82 -10.84 -22.93
N ASP A 564 14.30 -11.51 -23.94
CA ASP A 564 14.72 -12.87 -24.27
C ASP A 564 16.20 -12.85 -24.69
N ASP A 565 16.95 -13.81 -24.15
CA ASP A 565 18.34 -14.21 -24.44
C ASP A 565 19.52 -13.59 -23.66
N GLU A 566 19.64 -12.27 -23.44
CA GLU A 566 20.90 -11.73 -22.90
C GLU A 566 21.17 -12.03 -21.41
N ASN A 567 20.12 -12.28 -20.61
CA ASN A 567 20.23 -12.49 -19.15
C ASN A 567 19.37 -13.66 -18.66
N SER A 568 19.21 -14.68 -19.50
CA SER A 568 18.57 -15.95 -19.13
C SER A 568 19.62 -17.02 -18.91
N HIS A 569 19.52 -17.75 -17.79
CA HIS A 569 20.33 -18.91 -17.52
C HIS A 569 19.52 -20.16 -17.76
N ARG A 570 20.01 -21.03 -18.65
CA ARG A 570 19.43 -22.35 -18.90
C ARG A 570 20.31 -23.41 -18.25
N PHE A 571 19.70 -24.25 -17.44
CA PHE A 571 20.29 -25.43 -16.85
C PHE A 571 19.65 -26.65 -17.51
N ASP A 572 20.48 -27.60 -17.96
CA ASP A 572 20.02 -28.81 -18.64
C ASP A 572 19.26 -29.74 -17.69
N ASN A 573 19.53 -29.64 -16.39
CA ASN A 573 18.88 -30.40 -15.35
C ASN A 573 18.91 -29.69 -13.98
N PHE A 574 18.10 -30.18 -13.05
CA PHE A 574 18.03 -29.65 -11.70
C PHE A 574 19.37 -29.72 -10.93
N GLY A 575 20.19 -30.75 -11.19
CA GLY A 575 21.52 -30.86 -10.57
C GLY A 575 22.46 -29.72 -10.92
N GLN A 576 22.49 -29.30 -12.19
CA GLN A 576 23.27 -28.13 -12.63
C GLN A 576 22.78 -26.83 -11.96
N PHE A 577 21.46 -26.67 -11.82
CA PHE A 577 20.89 -25.53 -11.09
C PHE A 577 21.31 -25.50 -9.62
N VAL A 578 21.22 -26.64 -8.91
CA VAL A 578 21.66 -26.77 -7.52
C VAL A 578 23.16 -26.47 -7.38
N HIS A 579 23.98 -26.96 -8.30
CA HIS A 579 25.42 -26.70 -8.32
C HIS A 579 25.71 -25.20 -8.48
N ALA A 580 25.04 -24.54 -9.44
CA ALA A 580 25.16 -23.10 -9.66
C ALA A 580 24.74 -22.27 -8.45
N LEU A 581 23.68 -22.68 -7.73
CA LEU A 581 23.24 -22.01 -6.50
C LEU A 581 24.25 -22.17 -5.35
N LYS A 582 25.00 -23.28 -5.31
CA LYS A 582 26.02 -23.55 -4.29
C LYS A 582 27.37 -22.88 -4.58
N ASP A 583 27.67 -22.61 -5.85
CA ASP A 583 28.92 -21.97 -6.27
C ASP A 583 28.83 -20.44 -6.09
N ASN A 584 29.47 -19.93 -5.03
CA ASN A 584 29.58 -18.48 -4.75
C ASN A 584 30.23 -17.70 -5.90
N ASP A 585 31.19 -18.30 -6.61
CA ASP A 585 31.90 -17.62 -7.70
C ASP A 585 31.04 -17.62 -8.96
N TRP A 586 30.27 -18.69 -9.22
CA TRP A 586 29.22 -18.68 -10.24
C TRP A 586 28.16 -17.62 -9.94
N LEU A 587 27.62 -17.56 -8.72
CA LEU A 587 26.66 -16.54 -8.32
C LEU A 587 27.27 -15.13 -8.49
N THR A 588 28.50 -14.93 -8.05
CA THR A 588 29.17 -13.62 -8.18
C THR A 588 29.33 -13.22 -9.65
N ARG A 589 29.72 -14.14 -10.53
CA ARG A 589 29.91 -13.85 -11.96
C ARG A 589 28.61 -13.61 -12.72
N ASN A 590 27.54 -14.32 -12.35
CA ASN A 590 26.28 -14.33 -13.12
C ASN A 590 25.19 -13.44 -12.51
N MET A 591 25.23 -13.21 -11.19
CA MET A 591 24.23 -12.43 -10.45
C MET A 591 24.83 -11.15 -9.87
N GLY A 592 26.08 -11.23 -9.39
CA GLY A 592 26.85 -10.08 -8.92
C GLY A 592 27.19 -9.19 -10.12
N ASN A 593 26.80 -7.92 -10.08
CA ASN A 593 27.12 -6.97 -11.16
C ASN A 593 28.61 -6.56 -11.16
N GLY A 594 29.53 -7.50 -10.89
CA GLY A 594 30.98 -7.30 -10.88
C GLY A 594 31.56 -6.57 -9.66
N GLN A 595 30.73 -6.16 -8.70
CA GLN A 595 31.17 -5.27 -7.60
C GLN A 595 31.36 -5.95 -6.24
N GLN A 596 30.69 -7.07 -5.96
CA GLN A 596 30.74 -7.72 -4.65
C GLN A 596 30.59 -9.23 -4.76
N ARG A 597 31.43 -9.97 -4.01
CA ARG A 597 31.34 -11.43 -3.91
C ARG A 597 30.06 -11.81 -3.17
N LEU A 598 29.26 -12.69 -3.77
CA LEU A 598 28.02 -13.20 -3.18
C LEU A 598 28.28 -14.46 -2.36
N HIS A 599 27.73 -14.49 -1.15
CA HIS A 599 27.81 -15.61 -0.23
C HIS A 599 26.64 -15.56 0.77
N ALA A 600 26.51 -16.60 1.61
CA ALA A 600 25.41 -16.70 2.57
C ALA A 600 25.28 -15.48 3.51
N GLY A 601 26.39 -14.88 3.93
CA GLY A 601 26.37 -13.71 4.82
C GLY A 601 25.95 -12.38 4.19
N ASN A 602 25.72 -12.30 2.88
CA ASN A 602 25.29 -11.06 2.20
C ASN A 602 24.20 -11.29 1.15
N VAL A 603 23.57 -12.47 1.18
CA VAL A 603 22.43 -12.80 0.34
C VAL A 603 21.29 -13.34 1.21
N VAL A 604 20.13 -12.70 1.11
CA VAL A 604 18.97 -13.02 1.95
C VAL A 604 18.57 -14.50 1.79
N LEU A 605 18.59 -15.22 2.91
CA LEU A 605 18.18 -16.63 3.06
C LEU A 605 18.83 -17.63 2.08
N LEU A 606 20.04 -17.33 1.61
CA LEU A 606 20.74 -18.20 0.64
C LEU A 606 21.07 -19.58 1.24
N SER A 607 21.39 -19.66 2.53
CA SER A 607 21.69 -20.93 3.21
C SER A 607 20.47 -21.85 3.26
N GLU A 608 19.31 -21.29 3.59
CA GLU A 608 18.02 -21.97 3.66
C GLU A 608 17.59 -22.44 2.28
N ALA A 609 17.71 -21.58 1.27
CA ALA A 609 17.46 -21.94 -0.12
C ALA A 609 18.37 -23.11 -0.56
N ARG A 610 19.68 -23.03 -0.30
CA ARG A 610 20.64 -24.10 -0.62
C ARG A 610 20.25 -25.42 0.03
N THR A 611 19.92 -25.41 1.32
CA THR A 611 19.49 -26.60 2.06
C THR A 611 18.22 -27.21 1.44
N LEU A 612 17.22 -26.39 1.11
CA LEU A 612 15.98 -26.86 0.48
C LEU A 612 16.27 -27.51 -0.87
N PHE A 613 16.99 -26.81 -1.76
CA PHE A 613 17.25 -27.30 -3.11
C PHE A 613 18.15 -28.55 -3.14
N ASP A 614 19.09 -28.68 -2.21
CA ASP A 614 19.93 -29.88 -2.09
C ASP A 614 19.13 -31.12 -1.66
N ASN A 615 18.18 -30.91 -0.74
CA ASN A 615 17.34 -31.99 -0.21
C ASN A 615 16.11 -32.29 -1.07
N ALA A 616 15.76 -31.42 -2.03
CA ALA A 616 14.55 -31.55 -2.83
C ALA A 616 14.48 -32.89 -3.58
N ALA A 617 15.61 -33.40 -4.07
CA ALA A 617 15.67 -34.65 -4.82
C ALA A 617 15.47 -35.92 -3.97
N TYR A 618 15.44 -35.78 -2.64
CA TYR A 618 15.31 -36.87 -1.66
C TYR A 618 14.11 -36.67 -0.71
N SER A 619 13.38 -35.57 -0.85
CA SER A 619 12.26 -35.24 0.02
C SER A 619 10.96 -35.87 -0.49
N GLU A 620 10.14 -36.36 0.44
CA GLU A 620 8.76 -36.74 0.13
C GLU A 620 7.97 -35.52 -0.39
N PRO A 621 7.07 -35.68 -1.39
CA PRO A 621 6.33 -34.58 -2.00
C PRO A 621 5.65 -33.62 -1.00
N ASP A 622 4.98 -34.15 0.02
CA ASP A 622 4.27 -33.32 1.01
C ASP A 622 5.22 -32.57 1.94
N VAL A 623 6.37 -33.17 2.28
CA VAL A 623 7.43 -32.52 3.05
C VAL A 623 8.03 -31.39 2.21
N LEU A 624 8.30 -31.65 0.94
CA LEU A 624 8.84 -30.65 0.02
C LEU A 624 7.88 -29.48 -0.18
N ARG A 625 6.57 -29.72 -0.37
CA ARG A 625 5.55 -28.65 -0.43
C ARG A 625 5.56 -27.77 0.81
N ARG A 626 5.58 -28.36 2.00
CA ARG A 626 5.64 -27.61 3.27
C ARG A 626 6.92 -26.79 3.40
N ASN A 627 8.06 -27.36 3.02
CA ASN A 627 9.34 -26.66 3.07
C ASN A 627 9.41 -25.51 2.07
N ILE A 628 8.83 -25.67 0.87
CA ILE A 628 8.73 -24.59 -0.13
C ILE A 628 7.86 -23.45 0.42
N ALA A 629 6.67 -23.77 0.95
CA ALA A 629 5.77 -22.77 1.54
C ALA A 629 6.45 -22.00 2.68
N ARG A 630 7.14 -22.72 3.59
CA ARG A 630 7.89 -22.12 4.70
C ARG A 630 9.03 -21.21 4.22
N LEU A 631 9.78 -21.61 3.20
CA LEU A 631 10.85 -20.76 2.67
C LEU A 631 10.27 -19.49 2.02
N LYS A 632 9.17 -19.59 1.29
CA LYS A 632 8.47 -18.41 0.73
C LYS A 632 8.01 -17.46 1.83
N GLU A 633 7.44 -17.99 2.91
CA GLU A 633 7.02 -17.23 4.10
C GLU A 633 8.20 -16.51 4.77
N HIS A 634 9.30 -17.21 5.05
CA HIS A 634 10.51 -16.60 5.61
C HIS A 634 11.08 -15.49 4.71
N TYR A 635 11.01 -15.63 3.39
CA TYR A 635 11.41 -14.53 2.47
C TYR A 635 10.49 -13.31 2.60
N GLY A 636 9.19 -13.52 2.84
CA GLY A 636 8.26 -12.43 3.15
C GLY A 636 8.61 -11.71 4.45
N GLU A 637 9.04 -12.44 5.48
CA GLU A 637 9.47 -11.88 6.76
C GLU A 637 10.84 -11.16 6.69
N ALA A 638 11.77 -11.71 5.90
CA ALA A 638 13.14 -11.21 5.84
C ALA A 638 13.34 -10.02 4.89
N LEU A 639 12.46 -9.81 3.92
CA LEU A 639 12.58 -8.74 2.93
C LEU A 639 11.74 -7.52 3.31
N THR A 640 12.35 -6.35 3.15
CA THR A 640 11.65 -5.07 3.20
C THR A 640 11.06 -4.80 1.81
N THR A 641 9.74 -4.94 1.67
CA THR A 641 9.06 -4.75 0.37
C THR A 641 8.54 -3.34 0.19
N GLY A 642 8.27 -2.66 1.30
CA GLY A 642 7.64 -1.37 1.34
C GLY A 642 6.19 -1.45 1.78
N PHE A 643 5.49 -2.57 1.59
CA PHE A 643 4.03 -2.62 1.64
C PHE A 643 3.42 -3.11 2.92
#